data_AF-A0A2W7IE25-F1
#
_entry.id   AF-A0A2W7IE25-F1
#
_cell.length_a   1.000
_cell.length_b   1.000
_cell.length_c   1.000
_cell.angle_alpha   90.00
_cell.angle_beta   90.00
_cell.angle_gamma   90.00
#
_symmetry.space_group_name_H-M   'P 1'
#
loop_
_entity.id
_entity.type
_entity.pdbx_description
1 polymer ?
#
loop_
_entity_poly.entity_id
_entity_poly.type
_entity_poly.pdbx_seq_one_letter_code
_entity_poly.pdbx_strand_id
1 'polypeptide(L)'
;MDVRSPFFQNIALIVAGVMFLNPIVTVAAELAVDAAAGGNTTIGQAGNGVPIVNIATPNGSGLSHNKFTDYNVGQQGLILNNGAQAFVPTQQGGYITGNPNLRGGAANVILNEVTGSNRSQLKGYTEVAGQAAHVIVANPHGITCDGCGFINTPRATLSTGAPVVNNGRLQGFDVNGGDIAIEGAGLNASNVDQFDLITRSAQINAEIHAKRLNVIAGRNEVDVATLQATAKADDGSEKPQVAIDSSALGGMYAGAIRLVGTEAGVGVKLAGDMAATAGDIQIDAGGQLTMNRSAASGNTTLVADSVDLKGDTYAGGTARVEAKQVDVRESLAAGEQVKVQAERLNNAGTIEAGVRADGSTNSAGHLQLSGNNVRNAGQLTSHGSLNTDLQKLDNGGGKVAVAGSATLKAKELANQGGQIVAQGNLTLDTDTLNNRQGSALAGQALAIKAEAVDNQAGTLAAGGTITAKVSNALNNDGGLVEAGGHLDVEADSLSNVGGRLRALGSGGESRFTIGSRLNNDSGILEVASAALTFDTPALSNRSGVVRHLGSAGLNLDMDLLGQAGGEFITNSAVSLSAGEWVNNSLLQAASITLDIDRLTQTAGGGLLAVNSLSTTGESWINDGRIETNGSLDLRLSGDYRGNGSLLSQGNLLLDAKRVELGDNARVRG
;
A
#
# COMPACT_ATOMS: atom_id res chain seq x y z
N MET A 1 -19.93 9.33 3.86
CA MET A 1 -21.34 9.69 4.21
C MET A 1 -22.25 8.65 3.60
N ASP A 2 -22.69 7.70 4.41
CA ASP A 2 -23.76 6.75 4.07
C ASP A 2 -24.97 7.12 4.93
N VAL A 3 -26.10 7.39 4.27
CA VAL A 3 -27.25 8.14 4.84
C VAL A 3 -28.34 7.19 5.35
N ARG A 4 -27.95 6.03 5.89
CA ARG A 4 -28.91 4.99 6.33
C ARG A 4 -28.48 4.31 7.63
N SER A 5 -28.60 5.00 8.76
CA SER A 5 -28.78 4.31 10.05
C SER A 5 -29.78 5.05 10.96
N PRO A 6 -30.68 4.33 11.66
CA PRO A 6 -31.83 4.91 12.36
C PRO A 6 -31.51 5.31 13.82
N PHE A 7 -30.30 5.79 14.08
CA PHE A 7 -29.84 6.11 15.44
C PHE A 7 -30.06 7.58 15.85
N PHE A 8 -30.44 8.47 14.93
CA PHE A 8 -30.54 9.92 15.16
C PHE A 8 -31.96 10.48 15.39
N GLN A 9 -32.93 9.67 15.79
CA GLN A 9 -34.31 10.14 16.02
C GLN A 9 -34.74 10.28 17.50
N ASN A 10 -33.86 10.11 18.48
CA ASN A 10 -34.27 10.14 19.91
C ASN A 10 -33.43 11.03 20.85
N ILE A 11 -32.82 12.12 20.37
CA ILE A 11 -32.32 13.19 21.24
C ILE A 11 -32.70 14.56 20.67
N ALA A 12 -34.01 14.80 20.53
CA ALA A 12 -34.55 16.08 20.08
C ALA A 12 -35.71 16.60 20.95
N LEU A 13 -35.96 16.04 22.14
CA LEU A 13 -37.17 16.37 22.92
C LEU A 13 -37.02 16.45 24.45
N ILE A 14 -35.81 16.67 24.99
CA ILE A 14 -35.65 17.06 26.41
C ILE A 14 -34.49 18.06 26.56
N VAL A 15 -34.63 19.28 26.02
CA VAL A 15 -34.06 20.54 26.59
C VAL A 15 -34.94 21.72 26.16
N ALA A 16 -36.23 21.67 26.50
CA ALA A 16 -37.12 22.82 26.46
C ALA A 16 -37.64 23.01 27.89
N GLY A 17 -36.84 23.61 28.76
CA GLY A 17 -37.25 23.73 30.16
C GLY A 17 -36.24 24.23 31.20
N VAL A 18 -35.16 24.93 30.83
CA VAL A 18 -34.43 25.82 31.78
C VAL A 18 -33.81 26.98 31.00
N MET A 19 -34.64 27.94 30.59
CA MET A 19 -34.18 29.27 30.16
C MET A 19 -34.96 30.31 30.95
N PHE A 20 -34.57 30.56 32.21
CA PHE A 20 -34.87 31.83 32.84
C PHE A 20 -33.78 32.16 33.88
N LEU A 21 -33.17 33.33 33.66
CA LEU A 21 -32.41 34.14 34.61
C LEU A 21 -31.02 33.62 35.00
N ASN A 22 -30.05 33.86 34.13
CA ASN A 22 -28.71 34.27 34.58
C ASN A 22 -28.43 35.67 34.01
N PRO A 23 -28.09 36.68 34.82
CA PRO A 23 -27.51 37.90 34.29
C PRO A 23 -26.16 37.50 33.67
N ILE A 24 -26.04 37.65 32.35
CA ILE A 24 -24.77 37.59 31.66
C ILE A 24 -23.97 38.78 32.21
N VAL A 25 -23.10 38.52 33.17
CA VAL A 25 -22.05 39.46 33.53
C VAL A 25 -21.07 39.44 32.37
N THR A 26 -21.27 40.33 31.41
CA THR A 26 -20.32 40.60 30.33
C THR A 26 -19.04 41.11 30.97
N VAL A 27 -18.06 40.23 31.15
CA VAL A 27 -16.67 40.67 31.35
C VAL A 27 -16.30 41.37 30.04
N ALA A 28 -16.16 42.70 30.08
CA ALA A 28 -15.67 43.44 28.93
C ALA A 28 -14.33 42.82 28.51
N ALA A 29 -14.18 42.47 27.24
CA ALA A 29 -12.90 42.02 26.70
C ALA A 29 -11.86 43.12 26.97
N GLU A 30 -10.87 42.80 27.80
CA GLU A 30 -9.85 43.75 28.23
C GLU A 30 -8.91 44.02 27.04
N LEU A 31 -9.01 45.19 26.44
CA LEU A 31 -8.16 45.63 25.33
C LEU A 31 -7.41 46.88 25.80
N ALA A 32 -6.09 46.79 25.92
CA ALA A 32 -5.25 47.83 26.51
C ALA A 32 -3.94 48.00 25.73
N VAL A 33 -3.69 49.20 25.20
CA VAL A 33 -2.45 49.55 24.51
C VAL A 33 -1.31 49.68 25.51
N ASP A 34 -0.13 49.17 25.16
CA ASP A 34 1.08 49.36 25.93
C ASP A 34 1.65 50.77 25.66
N ALA A 35 1.27 51.72 26.52
CA ALA A 35 1.79 53.08 26.46
C ALA A 35 3.30 53.17 26.75
N ALA A 36 3.87 52.20 27.48
CA ALA A 36 5.29 52.19 27.82
C ALA A 36 6.17 51.72 26.64
N ALA A 37 5.62 50.89 25.75
CA ALA A 37 6.33 50.43 24.56
C ALA A 37 6.47 51.49 23.44
N GLY A 38 5.83 52.66 23.60
CA GLY A 38 5.82 53.74 22.63
C GLY A 38 4.97 53.44 21.39
N GLY A 39 4.68 54.47 20.61
CA GLY A 39 3.82 54.40 19.42
C GLY A 39 2.58 55.29 19.54
N ASN A 40 1.74 55.27 18.50
CA ASN A 40 0.54 56.11 18.42
C ASN A 40 -0.75 55.30 18.24
N THR A 41 -0.74 53.99 18.53
CA THR A 41 -1.96 53.17 18.56
C THR A 41 -2.93 53.73 19.59
N THR A 42 -4.20 53.89 19.22
CA THR A 42 -5.25 54.34 20.15
C THR A 42 -6.49 53.45 20.05
N ILE A 43 -7.22 53.35 21.16
CA ILE A 43 -8.48 52.62 21.21
C ILE A 43 -9.63 53.63 21.27
N GLY A 44 -10.65 53.38 20.45
CA GLY A 44 -11.92 54.07 20.47
C GLY A 44 -13.07 53.07 20.38
N GLN A 45 -14.25 53.57 20.04
CA GLN A 45 -15.44 52.74 19.94
C GLN A 45 -16.32 53.24 18.80
N ALA A 46 -16.91 52.32 18.04
CA ALA A 46 -17.90 52.62 17.03
C ALA A 46 -19.21 53.09 17.69
N GLY A 47 -20.08 53.75 16.91
CA GLY A 47 -21.36 54.25 17.41
C GLY A 47 -22.30 53.16 17.95
N ASN A 48 -22.10 51.91 17.54
CA ASN A 48 -22.85 50.75 18.01
C ASN A 48 -22.14 49.95 19.12
N GLY A 49 -21.01 50.44 19.63
CA GLY A 49 -20.30 49.85 20.76
C GLY A 49 -19.15 48.90 20.43
N VAL A 50 -18.91 48.58 19.16
CA VAL A 50 -17.76 47.73 18.76
C VAL A 50 -16.44 48.48 19.00
N PRO A 51 -15.45 47.89 19.71
CA PRO A 51 -14.15 48.53 19.91
C PRO A 51 -13.42 48.78 18.59
N ILE A 52 -12.74 49.92 18.50
CA ILE A 52 -11.92 50.32 17.34
C ILE A 52 -10.47 50.50 17.80
N VAL A 53 -9.54 49.83 17.14
CA VAL A 53 -8.10 50.12 17.24
C VAL A 53 -7.71 50.99 16.06
N ASN A 54 -7.42 52.25 16.32
CA ASN A 54 -6.68 53.09 15.38
C ASN A 54 -5.23 52.63 15.41
N ILE A 55 -4.87 51.79 14.44
CA ILE A 55 -3.53 51.21 14.32
C ILE A 55 -2.45 52.30 14.21
N ALA A 56 -1.23 51.96 14.63
CA ALA A 56 -0.07 52.84 14.56
C ALA A 56 0.26 53.20 13.11
N THR A 57 0.96 54.33 12.94
CA THR A 57 1.46 54.74 11.62
C THR A 57 2.33 53.64 11.01
N PRO A 58 2.01 53.14 9.79
CA PRO A 58 2.84 52.16 9.11
C PRO A 58 4.23 52.70 8.82
N ASN A 59 5.26 51.87 8.99
CA ASN A 59 6.62 52.25 8.61
C ASN A 59 6.81 52.18 7.08
N GLY A 60 8.00 52.50 6.59
CA GLY A 60 8.31 52.52 5.14
C GLY A 60 8.15 51.18 4.41
N SER A 61 7.99 50.07 5.13
CA SER A 61 7.68 48.75 4.55
C SER A 61 6.18 48.40 4.54
N GLY A 62 5.34 49.28 5.11
CA GLY A 62 3.90 49.06 5.27
C GLY A 62 3.52 48.23 6.49
N LEU A 63 4.44 48.00 7.43
CA LEU A 63 4.16 47.35 8.71
C LEU A 63 3.65 48.38 9.73
N SER A 64 2.43 48.18 10.23
CA SER A 64 1.91 48.82 11.44
C SER A 64 2.11 47.88 12.62
N HIS A 65 2.95 48.30 13.57
CA HIS A 65 3.29 47.52 14.77
C HIS A 65 2.61 48.12 15.99
N ASN A 66 1.66 47.37 16.55
CA ASN A 66 0.80 47.77 17.64
C ASN A 66 1.11 46.89 18.84
N LYS A 67 1.35 47.50 20.00
CA LYS A 67 1.72 46.79 21.23
C LYS A 67 0.65 46.96 22.29
N PHE A 68 0.32 45.87 22.96
CA PHE A 68 -0.79 45.80 23.92
C PHE A 68 -0.32 45.11 25.20
N THR A 69 -0.73 45.61 26.36
CA THR A 69 -0.61 44.82 27.59
C THR A 69 -1.64 43.70 27.58
N ASP A 70 -2.82 43.96 27.01
CA ASP A 70 -3.94 43.02 26.90
C ASP A 70 -4.60 43.17 25.54
N TYR A 71 -4.72 42.06 24.81
CA TYR A 71 -5.38 42.01 23.50
C TYR A 71 -6.44 40.92 23.51
N ASN A 72 -7.70 41.31 23.69
CA ASN A 72 -8.85 40.43 23.69
C ASN A 72 -9.91 40.93 22.70
N VAL A 73 -10.67 39.99 22.12
CA VAL A 73 -11.79 40.29 21.22
C VAL A 73 -13.06 39.70 21.84
N GLY A 74 -14.04 40.55 22.14
CA GLY A 74 -15.34 40.10 22.65
C GLY A 74 -16.24 39.55 21.54
N GLN A 75 -17.42 39.06 21.91
CA GLN A 75 -18.41 38.55 20.95
C GLN A 75 -18.91 39.61 19.98
N GLN A 76 -18.91 40.89 20.40
CA GLN A 76 -19.22 42.03 19.53
C GLN A 76 -18.14 42.30 18.45
N GLY A 77 -17.00 41.61 18.50
CA GLY A 77 -15.89 41.78 17.57
C GLY A 77 -14.95 42.93 17.91
N LEU A 78 -14.02 43.18 16.98
CA LEU A 78 -12.99 44.23 17.04
C LEU A 78 -12.75 44.80 15.64
N ILE A 79 -12.58 46.12 15.53
CA ILE A 79 -12.24 46.79 14.27
C ILE A 79 -10.80 47.32 14.34
N LEU A 80 -9.96 46.89 13.41
CA LEU A 80 -8.65 47.47 13.13
C LEU A 80 -8.82 48.56 12.06
N ASN A 81 -8.73 49.83 12.44
CA ASN A 81 -8.97 50.95 11.54
C ASN A 81 -7.76 51.22 10.64
N ASN A 82 -7.77 50.61 9.45
CA ASN A 82 -6.77 50.80 8.40
C ASN A 82 -7.23 51.77 7.29
N GLY A 83 -8.25 52.60 7.56
CA GLY A 83 -8.79 53.56 6.61
C GLY A 83 -8.29 54.98 6.87
N ALA A 84 -7.74 55.62 5.84
CA ALA A 84 -7.27 57.01 5.89
C ALA A 84 -8.34 58.03 5.45
N GLN A 85 -9.46 57.57 4.89
CA GLN A 85 -10.57 58.42 4.46
C GLN A 85 -11.33 58.98 5.67
N ALA A 86 -11.96 60.16 5.52
CA ALA A 86 -12.71 60.80 6.61
C ALA A 86 -13.81 59.89 7.21
N PHE A 87 -14.48 59.11 6.36
CA PHE A 87 -15.47 58.10 6.75
C PHE A 87 -15.12 56.76 6.12
N VAL A 88 -15.09 55.71 6.92
CA VAL A 88 -14.70 54.36 6.51
C VAL A 88 -15.87 53.42 6.83
N PRO A 89 -16.44 52.72 5.83
CA PRO A 89 -17.48 51.73 6.09
C PRO A 89 -16.87 50.47 6.71
N THR A 90 -17.61 49.88 7.65
CA THR A 90 -17.29 48.60 8.30
C THR A 90 -18.54 47.73 8.37
N GLN A 91 -18.35 46.42 8.40
CA GLN A 91 -19.41 45.43 8.56
C GLN A 91 -19.88 45.36 10.01
N GLN A 92 -18.96 45.42 10.97
CA GLN A 92 -19.28 45.27 12.40
C GLN A 92 -19.70 46.58 13.07
N GLY A 93 -19.15 47.73 12.65
CA GLY A 93 -19.31 49.02 13.35
C GLY A 93 -20.11 50.08 12.60
N GLY A 94 -20.60 49.79 11.39
CA GLY A 94 -21.17 50.79 10.49
C GLY A 94 -20.10 51.77 9.97
N TYR A 95 -20.44 53.05 9.81
CA TYR A 95 -19.47 54.06 9.42
C TYR A 95 -18.65 54.55 10.61
N ILE A 96 -17.33 54.47 10.51
CA ILE A 96 -16.39 54.99 11.49
C ILE A 96 -15.60 56.18 10.92
N THR A 97 -15.01 57.00 11.78
CA THR A 97 -14.06 58.03 11.35
C THR A 97 -12.73 57.41 10.93
N GLY A 98 -12.08 57.99 9.92
CA GLY A 98 -10.74 57.57 9.50
C GLY A 98 -9.71 57.59 10.61
N ASN A 99 -8.72 56.70 10.51
CA ASN A 99 -7.63 56.62 11.46
C ASN A 99 -6.68 57.83 11.28
N PRO A 100 -6.55 58.71 12.29
CA PRO A 100 -5.73 59.92 12.20
C PRO A 100 -4.23 59.64 12.04
N ASN A 101 -3.78 58.41 12.33
CA ASN A 101 -2.39 57.98 12.23
C ASN A 101 -1.95 57.68 10.78
N LEU A 102 -2.89 57.48 9.85
CA LEU A 102 -2.62 56.96 8.49
C LEU A 102 -2.40 58.05 7.43
N ARG A 103 -1.89 59.22 7.84
CA ARG A 103 -1.60 60.32 6.90
C ARG A 103 -0.61 59.94 5.79
N GLY A 104 0.23 58.92 6.02
CA GLY A 104 1.20 58.38 5.07
C GLY A 104 0.72 57.17 4.25
N GLY A 105 -0.54 56.76 4.40
CA GLY A 105 -1.10 55.57 3.74
C GLY A 105 -1.48 54.45 4.70
N ALA A 106 -2.20 53.46 4.18
CA ALA A 106 -2.66 52.29 4.93
C ALA A 106 -1.55 51.25 5.12
N ALA A 107 -1.69 50.40 6.14
CA ALA A 107 -0.80 49.26 6.39
C ALA A 107 -1.07 48.12 5.41
N ASN A 108 0.00 47.39 5.05
CA ASN A 108 -0.09 46.09 4.37
C ASN A 108 -0.06 44.93 5.40
N VAL A 109 0.60 45.15 6.54
CA VAL A 109 0.69 44.20 7.66
C VAL A 109 0.35 44.93 8.95
N ILE A 110 -0.57 44.37 9.73
CA ILE A 110 -0.97 44.86 11.04
C ILE A 110 -0.55 43.81 12.07
N LEU A 111 0.55 44.10 12.76
CA LEU A 111 1.06 43.27 13.84
C LEU A 111 0.51 43.78 15.18
N ASN A 112 -0.26 42.94 15.86
CA ASN A 112 -0.74 43.16 17.23
C ASN A 112 0.07 42.25 18.16
N GLU A 113 1.06 42.82 18.83
CA GLU A 113 1.94 42.12 19.76
C GLU A 113 1.49 42.37 21.20
N VAL A 114 1.33 41.30 21.97
CA VAL A 114 1.07 41.39 23.42
C VAL A 114 2.40 41.39 24.17
N THR A 115 2.63 42.44 24.95
CA THR A 115 3.81 42.64 25.80
C THR A 115 3.53 42.37 27.27
N GLY A 116 2.25 42.29 27.66
CA GLY A 116 1.82 41.90 29.00
C GLY A 116 1.89 40.39 29.22
N SER A 117 1.53 39.93 30.42
CA SER A 117 1.64 38.53 30.84
C SER A 117 0.39 37.67 30.61
N ASN A 118 -0.69 38.27 30.09
CA ASN A 118 -1.99 37.64 30.01
C ASN A 118 -2.21 36.96 28.65
N ARG A 119 -2.93 35.83 28.66
CA ARG A 119 -3.43 35.16 27.44
C ARG A 119 -4.45 36.04 26.72
N SER A 120 -4.44 35.97 25.39
CA SER A 120 -5.50 36.55 24.55
C SER A 120 -6.72 35.63 24.43
N GLN A 121 -7.92 36.18 24.63
CA GLN A 121 -9.20 35.53 24.36
C GLN A 121 -9.87 36.20 23.16
N LEU A 122 -10.07 35.44 22.09
CA LEU A 122 -10.66 35.89 20.83
C LEU A 122 -12.03 35.22 20.66
N LYS A 123 -13.10 35.94 20.98
CA LYS A 123 -14.49 35.43 21.01
C LYS A 123 -15.40 35.94 19.89
N GLY A 124 -14.83 36.66 18.93
CA GLY A 124 -15.58 37.29 17.85
C GLY A 124 -14.67 37.67 16.68
N TYR A 125 -15.25 38.37 15.70
CA TYR A 125 -14.55 38.69 14.46
C TYR A 125 -13.64 39.92 14.60
N THR A 126 -12.44 39.82 14.04
CA THR A 126 -11.54 40.97 13.82
C THR A 126 -11.70 41.47 12.39
N GLU A 127 -12.14 42.72 12.24
CA GLU A 127 -12.35 43.35 10.94
C GLU A 127 -11.26 44.38 10.65
N VAL A 128 -10.70 44.36 9.44
CA VAL A 128 -9.87 45.47 8.95
C VAL A 128 -10.74 46.48 8.21
N ALA A 129 -10.89 47.70 8.75
CA ALA A 129 -11.60 48.77 8.07
C ALA A 129 -10.71 49.43 7.00
N GLY A 130 -11.25 49.71 5.81
CA GLY A 130 -10.50 50.35 4.73
C GLY A 130 -9.70 49.34 3.89
N GLN A 131 -8.42 49.64 3.64
CA GLN A 131 -7.58 48.75 2.82
C GLN A 131 -7.32 47.42 3.56
N ALA A 132 -7.51 46.31 2.86
CA ALA A 132 -7.24 44.98 3.39
C ALA A 132 -5.75 44.81 3.76
N ALA A 133 -5.47 44.09 4.84
CA ALA A 133 -4.11 43.88 5.34
C ALA A 133 -3.94 42.49 5.97
N HIS A 134 -2.70 42.00 6.05
CA HIS A 134 -2.36 40.81 6.83
C HIS A 134 -2.46 41.13 8.32
N VAL A 135 -3.37 40.45 9.04
CA VAL A 135 -3.55 40.62 10.48
C VAL A 135 -2.77 39.57 11.25
N ILE A 136 -1.99 40.00 12.24
CA ILE A 136 -1.21 39.11 13.09
C ILE A 136 -1.54 39.42 14.54
N VAL A 137 -1.80 38.38 15.34
CA VAL A 137 -1.89 38.46 16.80
C VAL A 137 -0.79 37.58 17.37
N ALA A 138 0.20 38.21 18.01
CA ALA A 138 1.34 37.52 18.61
C ALA A 138 1.28 37.66 20.14
N ASN A 139 1.08 36.54 20.85
CA ASN A 139 1.03 36.51 22.31
C ASN A 139 1.77 35.27 22.85
N PRO A 140 2.99 35.42 23.37
CA PRO A 140 3.77 34.31 23.94
C PRO A 140 3.11 33.59 25.14
N HIS A 141 2.13 34.20 25.79
CA HIS A 141 1.39 33.63 26.92
C HIS A 141 0.19 32.77 26.49
N GLY A 142 -0.04 32.66 25.19
CA GLY A 142 -1.08 31.81 24.60
C GLY A 142 -2.26 32.60 24.05
N ILE A 143 -3.05 31.93 23.22
CA ILE A 143 -4.22 32.48 22.54
C ILE A 143 -5.34 31.45 22.59
N THR A 144 -6.53 31.84 23.04
CA THR A 144 -7.75 31.04 22.89
C THR A 144 -8.67 31.68 21.87
N CYS A 145 -9.12 30.90 20.89
CA CYS A 145 -10.16 31.25 19.93
C CYS A 145 -11.44 30.46 20.25
N ASP A 146 -12.53 31.18 20.46
CA ASP A 146 -13.86 30.62 20.71
C ASP A 146 -14.89 31.40 19.88
N GLY A 147 -15.01 31.04 18.61
CA GLY A 147 -15.81 31.78 17.62
C GLY A 147 -15.06 32.96 16.99
N CYS A 148 -13.73 32.92 16.96
CA CYS A 148 -12.96 33.96 16.30
C CYS A 148 -13.03 33.83 14.77
N GLY A 149 -12.89 34.96 14.08
CA GLY A 149 -12.83 35.02 12.63
C GLY A 149 -12.28 36.35 12.14
N PHE A 150 -12.11 36.47 10.82
CA PHE A 150 -11.49 37.66 10.23
C PHE A 150 -12.31 38.18 9.05
N ILE A 151 -12.40 39.51 8.95
CA ILE A 151 -13.11 40.22 7.88
C ILE A 151 -12.13 41.14 7.17
N ASN A 152 -12.24 41.20 5.83
CA ASN A 152 -11.39 42.04 4.97
C ASN A 152 -9.88 41.80 5.18
N THR A 153 -9.51 40.53 5.35
CA THR A 153 -8.17 40.10 5.72
C THR A 153 -7.74 38.98 4.78
N PRO A 154 -6.82 39.20 3.82
CA PRO A 154 -6.38 38.14 2.89
C PRO A 154 -5.55 37.07 3.59
N ARG A 155 -4.86 37.43 4.67
CA ARG A 155 -4.07 36.51 5.50
C ARG A 155 -4.20 36.87 6.96
N ALA A 156 -4.39 35.87 7.81
CA ALA A 156 -4.39 36.05 9.26
C ALA A 156 -3.45 35.04 9.94
N THR A 157 -2.74 35.49 10.97
CA THR A 157 -1.80 34.66 11.73
C THR A 157 -2.04 34.83 13.22
N LEU A 158 -2.24 33.71 13.93
CA LEU A 158 -2.16 33.67 15.39
C LEU A 158 -0.84 33.03 15.77
N SER A 159 -0.08 33.68 16.64
CA SER A 159 1.25 33.21 17.02
C SER A 159 1.49 33.29 18.53
N THR A 160 2.14 32.28 19.10
CA THR A 160 2.78 32.40 20.44
C THR A 160 4.28 32.65 20.32
N GLY A 161 4.82 32.70 19.10
CA GLY A 161 6.19 33.16 18.87
C GLY A 161 6.31 34.67 18.94
N ALA A 162 7.41 35.14 19.53
CA ALA A 162 7.77 36.54 19.53
C ALA A 162 8.07 37.00 18.08
N PRO A 163 7.50 38.13 17.62
CA PRO A 163 7.73 38.59 16.26
C PRO A 163 9.18 39.08 16.07
N VAL A 164 9.86 38.59 15.03
CA VAL A 164 11.21 39.01 14.67
C VAL A 164 11.13 40.10 13.61
N VAL A 165 11.35 41.35 14.01
CA VAL A 165 11.30 42.52 13.12
C VAL A 165 12.70 43.05 12.88
N ASN A 166 13.18 42.97 11.62
CA ASN A 166 14.49 43.47 11.19
C ASN A 166 14.34 44.46 10.05
N ASN A 167 15.08 45.56 10.10
CA ASN A 167 15.03 46.64 9.09
C ASN A 167 13.59 47.14 8.82
N GLY A 168 12.77 47.18 9.87
CA GLY A 168 11.36 47.58 9.78
C GLY A 168 10.42 46.55 9.15
N ARG A 169 10.88 45.36 8.77
CA ARG A 169 10.04 44.29 8.20
C ARG A 169 9.91 43.13 9.18
N LEU A 170 8.71 42.55 9.27
CA LEU A 170 8.53 41.26 9.95
C LEU A 170 9.21 40.18 9.11
N GLN A 171 10.13 39.44 9.72
CA GLN A 171 10.87 38.34 9.09
C GLN A 171 10.30 36.99 9.49
N GLY A 172 9.80 36.86 10.71
CA GLY A 172 9.37 35.58 11.25
C GLY A 172 8.90 35.65 12.68
N PHE A 173 8.78 34.47 13.28
CA PHE A 173 8.39 34.29 14.67
C PHE A 173 9.40 33.38 15.37
N ASP A 174 9.83 33.79 16.56
CA ASP A 174 10.63 32.97 17.45
C ASP A 174 9.74 32.32 18.52
N VAL A 175 9.46 31.03 18.35
CA VAL A 175 8.56 30.24 19.20
C VAL A 175 9.36 29.52 20.28
N ASN A 176 9.18 29.95 21.53
CA ASN A 176 9.79 29.30 22.71
C ASN A 176 8.76 28.61 23.63
N GLY A 177 7.49 29.00 23.55
CA GLY A 177 6.45 28.61 24.50
C GLY A 177 5.05 29.01 24.05
N GLY A 178 4.09 28.81 24.96
CA GLY A 178 2.68 29.15 24.76
C GLY A 178 1.94 28.15 23.88
N ASP A 179 0.64 28.04 24.12
CA ASP A 179 -0.28 27.24 23.30
C ASP A 179 -1.35 28.11 22.62
N ILE A 180 -1.86 27.60 21.50
CA ILE A 180 -3.09 28.11 20.89
C ILE A 180 -4.20 27.08 21.05
N ALA A 181 -5.30 27.50 21.67
CA ALA A 181 -6.49 26.67 21.87
C ALA A 181 -7.62 27.15 20.95
N ILE A 182 -8.20 26.23 20.16
CA ILE A 182 -9.44 26.43 19.40
C ILE A 182 -10.54 25.68 20.12
N GLU A 183 -11.52 26.40 20.65
CA GLU A 183 -12.53 25.88 21.57
C GLU A 183 -13.93 26.37 21.20
N GLY A 184 -14.94 25.88 21.91
CA GLY A 184 -16.33 26.35 21.83
C GLY A 184 -16.87 26.44 20.41
N ALA A 185 -17.14 27.66 19.93
CA ALA A 185 -17.68 27.92 18.60
C ALA A 185 -16.67 27.75 17.44
N GLY A 186 -15.41 27.40 17.73
CA GLY A 186 -14.39 27.10 16.73
C GLY A 186 -13.77 28.34 16.09
N LEU A 187 -13.19 28.16 14.90
CA LEU A 187 -12.53 29.20 14.14
C LEU A 187 -13.09 29.28 12.71
N ASN A 188 -13.50 30.48 12.29
CA ASN A 188 -13.95 30.72 10.92
C ASN A 188 -13.01 31.69 10.18
N ALA A 189 -12.15 31.11 9.34
CA ALA A 189 -11.27 31.78 8.40
C ALA A 189 -11.64 31.48 6.95
N SER A 190 -12.90 31.14 6.66
CA SER A 190 -13.37 30.84 5.29
C SER A 190 -13.25 32.04 4.34
N ASN A 191 -13.26 33.25 4.89
CA ASN A 191 -13.09 34.50 4.15
C ASN A 191 -11.62 34.92 3.99
N VAL A 192 -10.69 34.16 4.55
CA VAL A 192 -9.24 34.44 4.54
C VAL A 192 -8.57 33.49 3.54
N ASP A 193 -7.73 34.01 2.64
CA ASP A 193 -7.05 33.18 1.63
C ASP A 193 -5.98 32.27 2.24
N GLN A 194 -5.43 32.67 3.40
CA GLN A 194 -4.49 31.87 4.18
C GLN A 194 -4.60 32.17 5.67
N PHE A 195 -4.74 31.12 6.47
CA PHE A 195 -4.75 31.20 7.91
C PHE A 195 -3.61 30.38 8.51
N ASP A 196 -2.83 30.99 9.40
CA ASP A 196 -1.65 30.39 10.00
C ASP A 196 -1.76 30.36 11.53
N LEU A 197 -1.52 29.19 12.13
CA LEU A 197 -1.27 29.01 13.56
C LEU A 197 0.23 28.72 13.74
N ILE A 198 0.92 29.52 14.54
CA ILE A 198 2.35 29.38 14.80
C ILE A 198 2.58 29.34 16.31
N THR A 199 2.82 28.17 16.88
CA THR A 199 2.80 28.02 18.33
C THR A 199 3.71 26.91 18.82
N ARG A 200 3.96 26.80 20.13
CA ARG A 200 4.67 25.64 20.65
C ARG A 200 3.76 24.42 20.69
N SER A 201 2.51 24.58 21.12
CA SER A 201 1.50 23.52 21.07
C SER A 201 0.13 24.04 20.64
N ALA A 202 -0.59 23.28 19.83
CA ALA A 202 -1.94 23.60 19.39
C ALA A 202 -2.95 22.60 19.97
N GLN A 203 -4.01 23.10 20.59
CA GLN A 203 -5.16 22.33 21.05
C GLN A 203 -6.37 22.66 20.20
N ILE A 204 -6.85 21.70 19.41
CA ILE A 204 -7.99 21.88 18.50
C ILE A 204 -9.16 21.09 19.07
N ASN A 205 -10.01 21.77 19.85
CA ASN A 205 -11.16 21.18 20.52
C ASN A 205 -12.49 21.54 19.85
N ALA A 206 -12.46 22.37 18.81
CA ALA A 206 -13.58 22.75 17.97
C ALA A 206 -13.15 22.91 16.51
N GLU A 207 -14.11 23.04 15.60
CA GLU A 207 -13.85 23.04 14.17
C GLU A 207 -13.05 24.26 13.70
N ILE A 208 -12.17 24.04 12.73
CA ILE A 208 -11.50 25.09 11.95
C ILE A 208 -12.01 25.05 10.51
N HIS A 209 -12.47 26.19 10.01
CA HIS A 209 -12.86 26.38 8.61
C HIS A 209 -11.95 27.41 7.94
N ALA A 210 -11.28 27.07 6.83
CA ALA A 210 -10.33 27.96 6.15
C ALA A 210 -10.23 27.71 4.64
N LYS A 211 -9.64 28.61 3.86
CA LYS A 211 -9.26 28.28 2.46
C LYS A 211 -7.92 27.53 2.41
N ARG A 212 -6.89 28.05 3.07
CA ARG A 212 -5.60 27.38 3.27
C ARG A 212 -5.24 27.47 4.73
N LEU A 213 -5.03 26.32 5.37
CA LEU A 213 -4.69 26.23 6.79
C LEU A 213 -3.25 25.76 6.95
N ASN A 214 -2.44 26.52 7.69
CA ASN A 214 -1.13 26.08 8.16
C ASN A 214 -1.14 26.04 9.70
N VAL A 215 -0.69 24.92 10.27
CA VAL A 215 -0.44 24.81 11.72
C VAL A 215 1.00 24.37 11.91
N ILE A 216 1.81 25.25 12.50
CA ILE A 216 3.23 25.03 12.74
C ILE A 216 3.43 25.03 14.25
N ALA A 217 3.75 23.86 14.76
CA ALA A 217 3.88 23.57 16.18
C ALA A 217 5.31 23.16 16.54
N GLY A 218 5.67 23.40 17.80
CA GLY A 218 6.97 23.12 18.38
C GLY A 218 7.82 24.38 18.60
N ARG A 219 8.93 24.19 19.31
CA ARG A 219 9.94 25.21 19.58
C ARG A 219 10.81 25.49 18.35
N ASN A 220 10.52 26.57 17.64
CA ASN A 220 11.03 26.85 16.29
C ASN A 220 11.28 28.32 16.01
N GLU A 221 12.13 28.59 15.04
CA GLU A 221 12.08 29.81 14.25
C GLU A 221 11.24 29.57 12.99
N VAL A 222 10.29 30.44 12.70
CA VAL A 222 9.37 30.31 11.55
C VAL A 222 9.48 31.53 10.66
N ASP A 223 9.84 31.34 9.39
CA ASP A 223 9.87 32.41 8.40
C ASP A 223 8.45 32.84 8.00
N VAL A 224 8.17 34.15 8.00
CA VAL A 224 6.81 34.66 7.80
C VAL A 224 6.33 34.50 6.35
N ALA A 225 7.24 34.47 5.38
CA ALA A 225 6.88 34.43 3.97
C ALA A 225 6.63 33.00 3.48
N THR A 226 7.52 32.08 3.83
CA THR A 226 7.55 30.68 3.37
C THR A 226 6.91 29.71 4.36
N LEU A 227 6.77 30.11 5.62
CA LEU A 227 6.36 29.22 6.71
C LEU A 227 7.29 28.00 6.85
N GLN A 228 8.55 28.16 6.46
CA GLN A 228 9.57 27.18 6.80
C GLN A 228 9.86 27.28 8.30
N ALA A 229 9.79 26.14 8.99
CA ALA A 229 10.07 26.03 10.41
C ALA A 229 11.45 25.39 10.61
N THR A 230 12.31 26.05 11.38
CA THR A 230 13.60 25.55 11.79
C THR A 230 13.54 25.20 13.26
N ALA A 231 13.65 23.90 13.57
CA ALA A 231 13.68 23.41 14.94
C ALA A 231 14.82 24.04 15.73
N LYS A 232 14.52 24.57 16.92
CA LYS A 232 15.55 25.03 17.85
C LYS A 232 16.12 23.84 18.60
N ALA A 233 17.38 23.95 19.02
CA ALA A 233 18.01 22.93 19.85
C ALA A 233 17.23 22.73 21.16
N ASP A 234 17.22 21.49 21.65
CA ASP A 234 16.67 21.14 22.96
C ASP A 234 17.37 21.98 24.04
N ASP A 235 16.60 22.72 24.82
CA ASP A 235 17.08 23.58 25.90
C ASP A 235 16.83 23.00 27.29
N GLY A 236 16.33 21.75 27.36
CA GLY A 236 15.97 21.07 28.61
C GLY A 236 14.63 21.49 29.21
N SER A 237 13.86 22.36 28.53
CA SER A 237 12.49 22.67 28.96
C SER A 237 11.57 21.45 28.79
N GLU A 238 10.55 21.35 29.65
CA GLU A 238 9.56 20.28 29.55
C GLU A 238 8.87 20.31 28.17
N LYS A 239 8.87 19.17 27.49
CA LYS A 239 8.24 19.03 26.18
C LYS A 239 6.73 18.86 26.33
N PRO A 240 5.92 19.43 25.43
CA PRO A 240 4.49 19.15 25.41
C PRO A 240 4.25 17.67 25.09
N GLN A 241 3.11 17.12 25.54
CA GLN A 241 2.75 15.72 25.25
C GLN A 241 2.59 15.47 23.75
N VAL A 242 1.99 16.43 23.06
CA VAL A 242 1.79 16.46 21.61
C VAL A 242 1.90 17.90 21.13
N ALA A 243 2.42 18.08 19.93
CA ALA A 243 2.60 19.38 19.29
C ALA A 243 1.26 19.91 18.78
N ILE A 244 0.41 19.01 18.26
CA ILE A 244 -0.95 19.30 17.82
C ILE A 244 -1.86 18.20 18.38
N ASP A 245 -2.80 18.57 19.24
CA ASP A 245 -3.85 17.68 19.76
C ASP A 245 -5.20 18.16 19.23
N SER A 246 -5.78 17.40 18.30
CA SER A 246 -7.17 17.56 17.89
C SER A 246 -8.03 16.52 18.59
N SER A 247 -9.06 17.00 19.29
CA SER A 247 -10.11 16.16 19.88
C SER A 247 -11.06 15.62 18.80
N ALA A 248 -11.98 14.72 19.15
CA ALA A 248 -13.01 14.23 18.23
C ALA A 248 -13.93 15.35 17.69
N LEU A 249 -14.05 16.48 18.40
CA LEU A 249 -14.80 17.67 17.97
C LEU A 249 -13.91 18.66 17.19
N GLY A 250 -12.59 18.45 17.20
CA GLY A 250 -11.59 19.33 16.60
C GLY A 250 -11.33 19.08 15.13
N GLY A 251 -12.38 19.14 14.30
CA GLY A 251 -12.26 18.93 12.86
C GLY A 251 -11.53 20.07 12.13
N MET A 252 -10.89 19.77 11.01
CA MET A 252 -10.26 20.78 10.15
C MET A 252 -10.79 20.66 8.71
N TYR A 253 -11.42 21.72 8.23
CA TYR A 253 -12.04 21.78 6.91
C TYR A 253 -11.45 22.94 6.12
N ALA A 254 -10.63 22.63 5.12
CA ALA A 254 -10.01 23.66 4.31
C ALA A 254 -9.96 23.30 2.82
N GLY A 255 -9.53 24.24 1.98
CA GLY A 255 -9.12 23.95 0.61
C GLY A 255 -7.84 23.10 0.59
N ALA A 256 -6.84 23.50 1.38
CA ALA A 256 -5.60 22.74 1.63
C ALA A 256 -5.16 22.86 3.09
N ILE A 257 -4.52 21.82 3.63
CA ILE A 257 -4.10 21.72 5.03
C ILE A 257 -2.61 21.35 5.09
N ARG A 258 -1.82 22.12 5.84
CA ARG A 258 -0.42 21.79 6.15
C ARG A 258 -0.19 21.84 7.66
N LEU A 259 0.26 20.73 8.24
CA LEU A 259 0.58 20.61 9.65
C LEU A 259 2.07 20.26 9.81
N VAL A 260 2.76 20.95 10.70
CA VAL A 260 4.19 20.72 10.98
C VAL A 260 4.37 20.67 12.49
N GLY A 261 4.88 19.57 13.03
CA GLY A 261 5.30 19.44 14.42
C GLY A 261 6.79 19.13 14.46
N THR A 262 7.62 20.06 14.89
CA THR A 262 9.07 19.96 14.70
C THR A 262 9.85 19.41 15.89
N GLU A 263 9.27 19.46 17.10
CA GLU A 263 9.97 19.02 18.31
C GLU A 263 10.19 17.50 18.27
N ALA A 264 11.45 17.09 18.25
CA ALA A 264 11.82 15.68 18.18
C ALA A 264 11.22 14.88 19.35
N GLY A 265 10.53 13.80 19.01
CA GLY A 265 9.80 12.91 19.92
C GLY A 265 8.40 13.39 20.29
N VAL A 266 7.99 14.61 19.92
CA VAL A 266 6.66 15.14 20.21
C VAL A 266 5.72 14.83 19.06
N GLY A 267 4.64 14.10 19.36
CA GLY A 267 3.70 13.62 18.34
C GLY A 267 2.65 14.63 17.89
N VAL A 268 1.86 14.23 16.89
CA VAL A 268 0.66 14.88 16.40
C VAL A 268 -0.50 13.90 16.52
N LYS A 269 -1.60 14.32 17.15
CA LYS A 269 -2.78 13.48 17.37
C LYS A 269 -4.00 14.19 16.81
N LEU A 270 -4.67 13.55 15.86
CA LEU A 270 -5.77 14.13 15.10
C LEU A 270 -6.99 13.21 15.19
N ALA A 271 -7.76 13.36 16.26
CA ALA A 271 -8.95 12.53 16.50
C ALA A 271 -10.19 13.04 15.75
N GLY A 272 -10.22 14.34 15.41
CA GLY A 272 -11.25 14.93 14.56
C GLY A 272 -11.05 14.61 13.07
N ASP A 273 -12.10 14.81 12.29
CA ASP A 273 -12.04 14.63 10.84
C ASP A 273 -11.23 15.75 10.17
N MET A 274 -10.53 15.40 9.10
CA MET A 274 -9.85 16.38 8.24
C MET A 274 -10.35 16.30 6.80
N ALA A 275 -10.63 17.45 6.19
CA ALA A 275 -11.01 17.53 4.79
C ALA A 275 -10.29 18.66 4.05
N ALA A 276 -9.54 18.31 2.99
CA ALA A 276 -8.97 19.25 2.03
C ALA A 276 -9.79 19.23 0.72
N THR A 277 -10.73 20.15 0.60
CA THR A 277 -11.78 20.20 -0.42
C THR A 277 -11.31 20.61 -1.82
N ALA A 278 -10.14 21.24 -1.95
CA ALA A 278 -9.62 21.74 -3.23
C ALA A 278 -8.15 21.40 -3.51
N GLY A 279 -7.42 20.86 -2.53
CA GLY A 279 -6.00 20.54 -2.65
C GLY A 279 -5.56 19.47 -1.65
N ASP A 280 -4.34 19.67 -1.13
CA ASP A 280 -3.58 18.63 -0.46
C ASP A 280 -3.72 18.65 1.07
N ILE A 281 -3.43 17.50 1.69
CA ILE A 281 -3.09 17.38 3.12
C ILE A 281 -1.60 17.05 3.22
N GLN A 282 -0.83 17.87 3.92
CA GLN A 282 0.58 17.61 4.22
C GLN A 282 0.82 17.65 5.73
N ILE A 283 1.40 16.58 6.27
CA ILE A 283 1.72 16.46 7.70
C ILE A 283 3.16 16.01 7.84
N ASP A 284 3.95 16.80 8.58
CA ASP A 284 5.33 16.50 8.97
C ASP A 284 5.42 16.54 10.50
N ALA A 285 5.67 15.40 11.14
CA ALA A 285 5.71 15.28 12.59
C ALA A 285 7.02 14.65 13.05
N GLY A 286 7.76 15.33 13.92
CA GLY A 286 9.00 14.84 14.53
C GLY A 286 8.82 13.71 15.56
N GLY A 287 7.65 13.07 15.60
CA GLY A 287 7.27 12.02 16.56
C GLY A 287 6.17 11.11 15.99
N GLN A 288 5.28 10.61 16.86
CA GLN A 288 4.15 9.79 16.42
C GLN A 288 3.02 10.63 15.81
N LEU A 289 2.53 10.25 14.64
CA LEU A 289 1.29 10.75 14.04
C LEU A 289 0.16 9.73 14.27
N THR A 290 -0.94 10.16 14.90
CA THR A 290 -2.18 9.38 14.97
C THR A 290 -3.30 10.13 14.29
N MET A 291 -4.03 9.47 13.39
CA MET A 291 -5.11 10.07 12.62
C MET A 291 -6.37 9.22 12.67
N ASN A 292 -7.52 9.88 12.80
CA ASN A 292 -8.82 9.24 12.62
C ASN A 292 -9.18 9.20 11.12
N ARG A 293 -10.06 10.10 10.65
CA ARG A 293 -10.44 10.17 9.23
C ARG A 293 -9.85 11.38 8.55
N SER A 294 -9.41 11.20 7.31
CA SER A 294 -8.95 12.29 6.46
C SER A 294 -9.31 12.08 5.00
N ALA A 295 -9.65 13.16 4.31
CA ALA A 295 -9.92 13.15 2.88
C ALA A 295 -9.34 14.38 2.19
N ALA A 296 -8.49 14.16 1.19
CA ALA A 296 -7.95 15.21 0.32
C ALA A 296 -8.47 15.03 -1.11
N SER A 297 -8.91 16.11 -1.73
CA SER A 297 -9.22 16.13 -3.18
C SER A 297 -7.96 16.01 -4.03
N GLY A 298 -6.82 16.50 -3.53
CA GLY A 298 -5.50 16.32 -4.10
C GLY A 298 -4.73 15.16 -3.45
N ASN A 299 -3.48 15.42 -3.09
CA ASN A 299 -2.56 14.47 -2.48
C ASN A 299 -2.66 14.48 -0.95
N THR A 300 -2.27 13.37 -0.33
CA THR A 300 -1.99 13.30 1.10
C THR A 300 -0.54 12.87 1.31
N THR A 301 0.25 13.63 2.06
CA THR A 301 1.63 13.28 2.43
C THR A 301 1.78 13.27 3.93
N LEU A 302 2.17 12.13 4.49
CA LEU A 302 2.38 11.91 5.92
C LEU A 302 3.83 11.50 6.16
N VAL A 303 4.57 12.33 6.88
CA VAL A 303 5.96 12.06 7.28
C VAL A 303 6.03 12.11 8.80
N ALA A 304 6.46 11.02 9.43
CA ALA A 304 6.56 10.93 10.88
C ALA A 304 7.54 9.84 11.32
N ASP A 305 7.90 9.79 12.61
CA ASP A 305 8.63 8.63 13.14
C ASP A 305 7.77 7.36 13.11
N SER A 306 6.48 7.50 13.45
CA SER A 306 5.48 6.44 13.33
C SER A 306 4.12 7.02 12.94
N VAL A 307 3.32 6.26 12.19
CA VAL A 307 1.99 6.66 11.73
C VAL A 307 0.98 5.58 12.11
N ASP A 308 -0.07 5.94 12.85
CA ASP A 308 -1.22 5.08 13.17
C ASP A 308 -2.48 5.67 12.54
N LEU A 309 -2.92 5.06 11.43
CA LEU A 309 -4.14 5.41 10.70
C LEU A 309 -5.30 4.59 11.25
N LYS A 310 -6.07 5.21 12.15
CA LYS A 310 -7.17 4.55 12.87
C LYS A 310 -8.46 4.46 12.06
N GLY A 311 -8.72 5.43 11.19
CA GLY A 311 -9.88 5.45 10.30
C GLY A 311 -9.48 5.62 8.83
N ASP A 312 -10.47 5.94 8.00
CA ASP A 312 -10.29 6.15 6.56
C ASP A 312 -9.36 7.33 6.24
N THR A 313 -8.30 7.08 5.47
CA THR A 313 -7.46 8.11 4.87
C THR A 313 -7.56 8.02 3.35
N TYR A 314 -8.07 9.08 2.72
CA TYR A 314 -8.29 9.15 1.27
C TYR A 314 -7.55 10.31 0.62
N ALA A 315 -6.91 10.06 -0.53
CA ALA A 315 -6.37 11.08 -1.42
C ALA A 315 -6.92 10.94 -2.85
N GLY A 316 -7.43 12.02 -3.44
CA GLY A 316 -7.88 12.01 -4.83
C GLY A 316 -6.76 11.68 -5.82
N GLY A 317 -5.54 12.17 -5.54
CA GLY A 317 -4.32 11.88 -6.30
C GLY A 317 -3.50 10.76 -5.65
N THR A 318 -2.39 11.15 -5.02
CA THR A 318 -1.43 10.25 -4.36
C THR A 318 -1.55 10.32 -2.84
N ALA A 319 -1.58 9.17 -2.16
CA ALA A 319 -1.31 9.05 -0.74
C ALA A 319 0.12 8.55 -0.51
N ARG A 320 0.99 9.38 0.09
CA ARG A 320 2.36 9.04 0.48
C ARG A 320 2.48 8.97 2.00
N VAL A 321 3.01 7.87 2.50
CA VAL A 321 3.34 7.68 3.92
C VAL A 321 4.81 7.27 4.05
N GLU A 322 5.56 8.03 4.85
CA GLU A 322 6.96 7.76 5.17
C GLU A 322 7.16 7.78 6.69
N ALA A 323 7.49 6.62 7.25
CA ALA A 323 7.73 6.47 8.69
C ALA A 323 8.53 5.20 9.00
N LYS A 324 9.09 5.07 10.20
CA LYS A 324 9.70 3.79 10.61
C LYS A 324 8.63 2.72 10.79
N GLN A 325 7.52 3.08 11.41
CA GLN A 325 6.36 2.20 11.59
C GLN A 325 5.09 2.83 11.02
N VAL A 326 4.32 2.04 10.28
CA VAL A 326 2.99 2.41 9.79
C VAL A 326 1.99 1.33 10.21
N ASP A 327 0.91 1.73 10.87
CA ASP A 327 -0.23 0.88 11.19
C ASP A 327 -1.46 1.38 10.45
N VAL A 328 -2.09 0.50 9.64
CA VAL A 328 -3.34 0.78 8.93
C VAL A 328 -4.44 -0.08 9.53
N ARG A 329 -5.39 0.54 10.23
CA ARG A 329 -6.48 -0.14 10.94
C ARG A 329 -7.71 -0.37 10.06
N GLU A 330 -8.10 0.66 9.31
CA GLU A 330 -9.30 0.64 8.46
C GLU A 330 -8.95 0.80 6.97
N SER A 331 -8.58 2.00 6.52
CA SER A 331 -8.29 2.24 5.10
C SER A 331 -7.24 3.31 4.84
N LEU A 332 -6.34 3.03 3.89
CA LEU A 332 -5.49 4.00 3.21
C LEU A 332 -5.72 3.87 1.70
N ALA A 333 -6.41 4.83 1.11
CA ALA A 333 -6.86 4.75 -0.27
C ALA A 333 -6.46 5.97 -1.09
N ALA A 334 -6.23 5.76 -2.40
CA ALA A 334 -5.98 6.87 -3.32
C ALA A 334 -6.55 6.64 -4.72
N GLY A 335 -6.93 7.73 -5.39
CA GLY A 335 -7.44 7.71 -6.77
C GLY A 335 -6.39 7.37 -7.83
N GLU A 336 -5.12 7.63 -7.55
CA GLU A 336 -4.01 7.30 -8.43
C GLU A 336 -3.01 6.37 -7.74
N GLN A 337 -2.23 6.87 -6.78
CA GLN A 337 -1.11 6.12 -6.21
C GLN A 337 -1.17 6.04 -4.70
N VAL A 338 -0.83 4.87 -4.15
CA VAL A 338 -0.50 4.75 -2.73
C VAL A 338 0.96 4.33 -2.62
N LYS A 339 1.75 5.11 -1.87
CA LYS A 339 3.17 4.87 -1.62
C LYS A 339 3.41 4.79 -0.12
N VAL A 340 3.84 3.63 0.36
CA VAL A 340 4.23 3.43 1.76
C VAL A 340 5.69 3.03 1.82
N GLN A 341 6.49 3.87 2.47
CA GLN A 341 7.88 3.61 2.77
C GLN A 341 8.02 3.44 4.29
N ALA A 342 8.25 2.20 4.75
CA ALA A 342 8.37 1.93 6.17
C ALA A 342 9.24 0.72 6.53
N GLU A 343 9.97 0.82 7.65
CA GLU A 343 10.69 -0.34 8.19
C GLU A 343 9.69 -1.44 8.62
N ARG A 344 8.55 -1.05 9.18
CA ARG A 344 7.46 -1.95 9.55
C ARG A 344 6.12 -1.39 9.12
N LEU A 345 5.39 -2.13 8.29
CA LEU A 345 4.01 -1.86 7.94
C LEU A 345 3.12 -2.99 8.49
N ASN A 346 2.15 -2.66 9.34
CA ASN A 346 1.08 -3.58 9.71
C ASN A 346 -0.22 -3.11 9.08
N ASN A 347 -0.73 -3.90 8.14
CA ASN A 347 -2.03 -3.67 7.55
C ASN A 347 -3.05 -4.66 8.14
N ALA A 348 -3.99 -4.15 8.92
CA ALA A 348 -5.16 -4.89 9.38
C ALA A 348 -6.42 -4.57 8.56
N GLY A 349 -6.42 -3.44 7.85
CA GLY A 349 -7.52 -2.96 7.03
C GLY A 349 -7.24 -3.11 5.53
N THR A 350 -7.54 -2.06 4.77
CA THR A 350 -7.36 -2.02 3.31
C THR A 350 -6.34 -0.95 2.92
N ILE A 351 -5.41 -1.30 2.03
CA ILE A 351 -4.57 -0.33 1.32
C ILE A 351 -4.93 -0.44 -0.16
N GLU A 352 -5.51 0.63 -0.73
CA GLU A 352 -6.11 0.57 -2.07
C GLU A 352 -5.64 1.70 -2.98
N ALA A 353 -5.05 1.35 -4.13
CA ALA A 353 -4.70 2.31 -5.17
C ALA A 353 -5.63 2.21 -6.39
N GLY A 354 -5.98 3.37 -6.94
CA GLY A 354 -6.82 3.47 -8.12
C GLY A 354 -8.32 3.49 -7.82
N VAL A 355 -8.76 4.09 -6.72
CA VAL A 355 -10.18 4.22 -6.36
C VAL A 355 -10.60 5.69 -6.26
N ARG A 356 -11.58 6.10 -7.07
CA ARG A 356 -12.09 7.48 -7.06
C ARG A 356 -13.10 7.67 -5.93
N ALA A 357 -13.36 8.93 -5.58
CA ALA A 357 -14.29 9.29 -4.51
C ALA A 357 -15.74 8.84 -4.76
N ASP A 358 -16.12 8.62 -6.02
CA ASP A 358 -17.42 8.06 -6.43
C ASP A 358 -17.46 6.52 -6.38
N GLY A 359 -16.37 5.86 -5.96
CA GLY A 359 -16.22 4.41 -5.92
C GLY A 359 -15.83 3.77 -7.26
N SER A 360 -15.71 4.56 -8.34
CA SER A 360 -15.23 4.03 -9.62
C SER A 360 -13.74 3.72 -9.57
N THR A 361 -13.31 2.73 -10.36
CA THR A 361 -11.92 2.29 -10.39
C THR A 361 -11.12 3.01 -11.48
N ASN A 362 -9.83 3.21 -11.20
CA ASN A 362 -8.84 3.79 -12.10
C ASN A 362 -7.81 2.71 -12.43
N SER A 363 -7.82 2.21 -13.66
CA SER A 363 -6.92 1.14 -14.12
C SER A 363 -5.45 1.57 -14.22
N ALA A 364 -5.16 2.87 -14.09
CA ALA A 364 -3.80 3.39 -13.96
C ALA A 364 -3.32 3.43 -12.49
N GLY A 365 -4.13 2.93 -11.55
CA GLY A 365 -3.80 2.91 -10.13
C GLY A 365 -2.50 2.19 -9.82
N HIS A 366 -1.71 2.71 -8.89
CA HIS A 366 -0.43 2.09 -8.54
C HIS A 366 -0.21 2.01 -7.03
N LEU A 367 -0.01 0.80 -6.52
CA LEU A 367 0.36 0.56 -5.12
C LEU A 367 1.86 0.23 -5.05
N GLN A 368 2.60 1.00 -4.26
CA GLN A 368 4.04 0.81 -4.04
C GLN A 368 4.32 0.67 -2.54
N LEU A 369 4.95 -0.46 -2.15
CA LEU A 369 5.37 -0.71 -0.78
C LEU A 369 6.89 -0.94 -0.74
N SER A 370 7.62 -0.17 0.07
CA SER A 370 9.06 -0.32 0.22
C SER A 370 9.50 -0.28 1.69
N GLY A 371 10.56 -1.02 2.00
CA GLY A 371 11.17 -1.04 3.34
C GLY A 371 11.50 -2.45 3.81
N ASN A 372 11.33 -2.75 5.11
CA ASN A 372 11.81 -4.04 5.64
C ASN A 372 10.68 -5.06 5.73
N ASN A 373 9.71 -4.87 6.63
CA ASN A 373 8.73 -5.88 6.97
C ASN A 373 7.30 -5.37 6.74
N VAL A 374 6.57 -6.05 5.86
CA VAL A 374 5.13 -5.84 5.70
C VAL A 374 4.41 -7.05 6.26
N ARG A 375 3.49 -6.83 7.22
CA ARG A 375 2.48 -7.79 7.63
C ARG A 375 1.13 -7.36 7.09
N ASN A 376 0.57 -8.14 6.18
CA ASN A 376 -0.77 -7.95 5.64
C ASN A 376 -1.73 -9.00 6.23
N ALA A 377 -2.52 -8.58 7.21
CA ALA A 377 -3.64 -9.37 7.73
C ALA A 377 -4.99 -8.96 7.11
N GLY A 378 -5.02 -7.85 6.37
CA GLY A 378 -6.17 -7.34 5.64
C GLY A 378 -6.00 -7.48 4.11
N GLN A 379 -6.21 -6.38 3.39
CA GLN A 379 -6.19 -6.34 1.93
C GLN A 379 -5.18 -5.32 1.37
N LEU A 380 -4.38 -5.75 0.40
CA LEU A 380 -3.60 -4.88 -0.49
C LEU A 380 -4.24 -4.93 -1.88
N THR A 381 -4.81 -3.82 -2.32
CA THR A 381 -5.57 -3.75 -3.58
C THR A 381 -4.96 -2.70 -4.51
N SER A 382 -4.84 -3.04 -5.79
CA SER A 382 -4.54 -2.06 -6.83
C SER A 382 -5.37 -2.34 -8.07
N HIS A 383 -6.02 -1.29 -8.59
CA HIS A 383 -6.77 -1.37 -9.84
C HIS A 383 -5.90 -1.27 -11.09
N GLY A 384 -4.61 -0.96 -10.94
CA GLY A 384 -3.62 -1.04 -12.01
C GLY A 384 -2.48 -1.99 -11.65
N SER A 385 -1.38 -1.49 -11.09
CA SER A 385 -0.21 -2.30 -10.75
C SER A 385 0.17 -2.26 -9.28
N LEU A 386 0.90 -3.30 -8.85
CA LEU A 386 1.49 -3.40 -7.52
C LEU A 386 2.98 -3.69 -7.63
N ASN A 387 3.81 -2.94 -6.91
CA ASN A 387 5.24 -3.19 -6.78
C ASN A 387 5.64 -3.19 -5.30
N THR A 388 6.37 -4.21 -4.87
CA THR A 388 7.02 -4.24 -3.55
C THR A 388 8.53 -4.29 -3.71
N ASP A 389 9.27 -3.74 -2.74
CA ASP A 389 10.71 -3.98 -2.56
C ASP A 389 11.01 -4.08 -1.05
N LEU A 390 11.06 -5.32 -0.56
CA LEU A 390 10.98 -5.63 0.88
C LEU A 390 12.06 -6.61 1.34
N GLN A 391 12.32 -6.67 2.65
CA GLN A 391 12.97 -7.85 3.22
C GLN A 391 11.97 -8.98 3.42
N LYS A 392 10.77 -8.68 3.91
CA LYS A 392 9.72 -9.65 4.19
C LYS A 392 8.35 -9.12 3.85
N LEU A 393 7.58 -9.94 3.14
CA LEU A 393 6.13 -9.80 2.98
C LEU A 393 5.44 -11.00 3.62
N ASP A 394 4.80 -10.79 4.76
CA ASP A 394 3.90 -11.75 5.41
C ASP A 394 2.45 -11.44 5.03
N ASN A 395 1.93 -12.22 4.08
CA ASN A 395 0.54 -12.23 3.64
C ASN A 395 -0.24 -13.41 4.23
N GLY A 396 0.18 -13.96 5.37
CA GLY A 396 -0.49 -15.10 6.00
C GLY A 396 -1.94 -14.77 6.38
N GLY A 397 -2.90 -15.47 5.77
CA GLY A 397 -4.34 -15.22 5.93
C GLY A 397 -4.85 -13.89 5.34
N GLY A 398 -3.96 -13.08 4.74
CA GLY A 398 -4.29 -11.83 4.07
C GLY A 398 -4.59 -12.01 2.59
N LYS A 399 -4.97 -10.90 1.94
CA LYS A 399 -5.26 -10.86 0.50
C LYS A 399 -4.45 -9.77 -0.21
N VAL A 400 -3.83 -10.14 -1.32
CA VAL A 400 -3.27 -9.22 -2.32
C VAL A 400 -4.08 -9.39 -3.61
N ALA A 401 -4.66 -8.31 -4.12
CA ALA A 401 -5.52 -8.33 -5.31
C ALA A 401 -5.17 -7.19 -6.27
N VAL A 402 -4.80 -7.55 -7.50
CA VAL A 402 -4.33 -6.59 -8.50
C VAL A 402 -5.07 -6.80 -9.81
N ALA A 403 -5.75 -5.77 -10.31
CA ALA A 403 -6.51 -5.86 -11.56
C ALA A 403 -5.62 -5.81 -12.81
N GLY A 404 -4.39 -5.29 -12.72
CA GLY A 404 -3.35 -5.42 -13.73
C GLY A 404 -2.26 -6.39 -13.26
N SER A 405 -1.00 -5.97 -13.38
CA SER A 405 0.17 -6.82 -13.09
C SER A 405 0.80 -6.48 -11.73
N ALA A 406 1.36 -7.49 -11.08
CA ALA A 406 2.02 -7.36 -9.80
C ALA A 406 3.46 -7.89 -9.85
N THR A 407 4.39 -7.14 -9.26
CA THR A 407 5.75 -7.60 -8.97
C THR A 407 5.98 -7.55 -7.46
N LEU A 408 6.06 -8.72 -6.85
CA LEU A 408 6.32 -8.87 -5.43
C LEU A 408 7.79 -9.24 -5.25
N LYS A 409 8.62 -8.22 -4.97
CA LYS A 409 10.02 -8.42 -4.59
C LYS A 409 10.15 -8.37 -3.07
N ALA A 410 10.59 -9.48 -2.48
CA ALA A 410 10.84 -9.62 -1.04
C ALA A 410 11.81 -10.77 -0.79
N LYS A 411 12.79 -10.69 0.12
CA LYS A 411 13.63 -11.87 0.43
C LYS A 411 12.82 -13.04 0.98
N GLU A 412 11.88 -12.77 1.88
CA GLU A 412 10.92 -13.74 2.38
C GLU A 412 9.50 -13.35 1.93
N LEU A 413 8.83 -14.23 1.18
CA LEU A 413 7.42 -14.11 0.85
C LEU A 413 6.64 -15.24 1.53
N ALA A 414 5.94 -14.93 2.62
CA ALA A 414 5.06 -15.86 3.32
C ALA A 414 3.61 -15.62 2.91
N ASN A 415 2.99 -16.60 2.27
CA ASN A 415 1.60 -16.59 1.81
C ASN A 415 0.80 -17.77 2.39
N GLN A 416 1.13 -18.20 3.61
CA GLN A 416 0.51 -19.37 4.23
C GLN A 416 -0.99 -19.12 4.50
N GLY A 417 -1.88 -19.92 3.91
CA GLY A 417 -3.32 -19.70 3.98
C GLY A 417 -3.79 -18.37 3.39
N GLY A 418 -2.89 -17.63 2.72
CA GLY A 418 -3.15 -16.33 2.13
C GLY A 418 -3.51 -16.43 0.65
N GLN A 419 -3.89 -15.30 0.07
CA GLN A 419 -4.23 -15.20 -1.33
C GLN A 419 -3.46 -14.06 -2.00
N ILE A 420 -2.82 -14.36 -3.13
CA ILE A 420 -2.22 -13.39 -4.05
C ILE A 420 -2.87 -13.58 -5.42
N VAL A 421 -3.48 -12.53 -5.96
CA VAL A 421 -4.12 -12.56 -7.28
C VAL A 421 -3.69 -11.35 -8.09
N ALA A 422 -3.20 -11.59 -9.30
CA ALA A 422 -3.06 -10.57 -10.34
C ALA A 422 -3.87 -11.01 -11.57
N GLN A 423 -4.75 -10.16 -12.10
CA GLN A 423 -5.46 -10.49 -13.35
C GLN A 423 -4.55 -10.38 -14.59
N GLY A 424 -3.47 -9.61 -14.49
CA GLY A 424 -2.38 -9.57 -15.45
C GLY A 424 -1.28 -10.59 -15.14
N ASN A 425 -0.03 -10.14 -15.28
CA ASN A 425 1.14 -10.95 -14.93
C ASN A 425 1.42 -10.87 -13.43
N LEU A 426 1.88 -11.98 -12.85
CA LEU A 426 2.39 -12.04 -11.49
C LEU A 426 3.87 -12.42 -11.51
N THR A 427 4.71 -11.57 -10.96
CA THR A 427 6.14 -11.85 -10.75
C THR A 427 6.41 -11.96 -9.26
N LEU A 428 6.94 -13.10 -8.82
CA LEU A 428 7.43 -13.34 -7.47
C LEU A 428 8.96 -13.41 -7.51
N ASP A 429 9.65 -12.39 -6.99
CA ASP A 429 11.12 -12.33 -6.94
C ASP A 429 11.55 -12.36 -5.47
N THR A 430 12.00 -13.52 -5.01
CA THR A 430 12.23 -13.79 -3.59
C THR A 430 13.43 -14.70 -3.36
N ASP A 431 13.89 -14.82 -2.12
CA ASP A 431 14.81 -15.91 -1.76
C ASP A 431 13.96 -17.12 -1.35
N THR A 432 12.92 -16.91 -0.55
CA THR A 432 12.02 -17.97 -0.09
C THR A 432 10.55 -17.63 -0.30
N LEU A 433 9.85 -18.50 -1.05
CA LEU A 433 8.39 -18.47 -1.19
C LEU A 433 7.76 -19.57 -0.34
N ASN A 434 7.00 -19.20 0.68
CA ASN A 434 6.17 -20.15 1.43
C ASN A 434 4.69 -19.95 1.08
N ASN A 435 4.18 -20.78 0.17
CA ASN A 435 2.80 -20.78 -0.32
C ASN A 435 1.96 -21.94 0.24
N ARG A 436 2.35 -22.53 1.38
CA ARG A 436 1.63 -23.67 1.96
C ARG A 436 0.18 -23.33 2.28
N GLN A 437 -0.75 -24.17 1.82
CA GLN A 437 -2.21 -23.93 1.96
C GLN A 437 -2.68 -22.56 1.40
N GLY A 438 -1.81 -21.85 0.67
CA GLY A 438 -2.08 -20.55 0.09
C GLY A 438 -2.34 -20.63 -1.41
N SER A 439 -2.61 -19.48 -2.01
CA SER A 439 -2.79 -19.36 -3.45
C SER A 439 -2.03 -18.17 -4.04
N ALA A 440 -1.32 -18.40 -5.15
CA ALA A 440 -0.78 -17.35 -6.01
C ALA A 440 -1.30 -17.57 -7.44
N LEU A 441 -2.14 -16.64 -7.91
CA LEU A 441 -2.91 -16.79 -9.14
C LEU A 441 -2.60 -15.62 -10.09
N ALA A 442 -2.22 -15.94 -11.32
CA ALA A 442 -2.04 -14.98 -12.41
C ALA A 442 -3.11 -15.19 -13.48
N GLY A 443 -3.75 -14.13 -13.96
CA GLY A 443 -4.66 -14.23 -15.11
C GLY A 443 -3.92 -14.41 -16.43
N GLN A 444 -2.67 -13.93 -16.50
CA GLN A 444 -1.76 -14.11 -17.64
C GLN A 444 -0.58 -15.01 -17.24
N ALA A 445 0.66 -14.53 -17.24
CA ALA A 445 1.82 -15.33 -16.89
C ALA A 445 2.19 -15.23 -15.40
N LEU A 446 2.72 -16.32 -14.85
CA LEU A 446 3.35 -16.36 -13.52
C LEU A 446 4.85 -16.61 -13.68
N ALA A 447 5.66 -15.65 -13.26
CA ALA A 447 7.10 -15.77 -13.18
C ALA A 447 7.53 -15.89 -11.71
N ILE A 448 8.24 -16.96 -11.38
CA ILE A 448 8.79 -17.20 -10.04
C ILE A 448 10.30 -17.23 -10.17
N LYS A 449 10.98 -16.38 -9.41
CA LYS A 449 12.41 -16.42 -9.19
C LYS A 449 12.63 -16.56 -7.69
N ALA A 450 13.17 -17.70 -7.27
CA ALA A 450 13.35 -18.04 -5.86
C ALA A 450 14.65 -18.81 -5.63
N GLU A 451 15.14 -18.86 -4.40
CA GLU A 451 16.05 -19.93 -3.98
C GLU A 451 15.24 -21.18 -3.63
N ALA A 452 14.19 -21.04 -2.82
CA ALA A 452 13.32 -22.14 -2.42
C ALA A 452 11.84 -21.77 -2.56
N VAL A 453 11.04 -22.73 -3.02
CA VAL A 453 9.59 -22.64 -3.11
C VAL A 453 8.97 -23.80 -2.35
N ASP A 454 8.12 -23.49 -1.38
CA ASP A 454 7.30 -24.45 -0.65
C ASP A 454 5.82 -24.19 -0.99
N ASN A 455 5.25 -25.06 -1.83
CA ASN A 455 3.86 -25.04 -2.27
C ASN A 455 3.06 -26.23 -1.71
N GLN A 456 3.45 -26.77 -0.55
CA GLN A 456 2.76 -27.94 0.00
C GLN A 456 1.28 -27.66 0.29
N ALA A 457 0.39 -28.49 -0.26
CA ALA A 457 -1.07 -28.28 -0.22
C ALA A 457 -1.52 -26.87 -0.68
N GLY A 458 -0.66 -26.14 -1.42
CA GLY A 458 -0.91 -24.81 -1.95
C GLY A 458 -1.27 -24.85 -3.43
N THR A 459 -1.53 -23.68 -4.00
CA THR A 459 -1.81 -23.51 -5.44
C THR A 459 -0.95 -22.40 -6.05
N LEU A 460 -0.24 -22.72 -7.12
CA LEU A 460 0.39 -21.78 -8.03
C LEU A 460 -0.28 -21.96 -9.40
N ALA A 461 -0.98 -20.95 -9.90
CA ALA A 461 -1.68 -21.09 -11.17
C ALA A 461 -1.59 -19.84 -12.04
N ALA A 462 -1.60 -20.06 -13.35
CA ALA A 462 -1.57 -19.00 -14.34
C ALA A 462 -2.52 -19.32 -15.51
N GLY A 463 -3.24 -18.33 -16.03
CA GLY A 463 -4.02 -18.49 -17.25
C GLY A 463 -3.16 -18.71 -18.51
N GLY A 464 -1.89 -18.28 -18.46
CA GLY A 464 -0.87 -18.49 -19.47
C GLY A 464 0.28 -19.38 -18.97
N THR A 465 1.50 -19.00 -19.34
CA THR A 465 2.73 -19.74 -18.97
C THR A 465 3.09 -19.55 -17.51
N ILE A 466 3.58 -20.62 -16.88
CA ILE A 466 4.33 -20.55 -15.62
C ILE A 466 5.80 -20.77 -15.94
N THR A 467 6.66 -19.84 -15.50
CA THR A 467 8.11 -20.00 -15.51
C THR A 467 8.63 -19.94 -14.08
N ALA A 468 9.10 -21.06 -13.55
CA ALA A 468 9.66 -21.17 -12.22
C ALA A 468 11.17 -21.39 -12.30
N LYS A 469 11.95 -20.40 -11.88
CA LYS A 469 13.41 -20.45 -11.75
C LYS A 469 13.79 -20.48 -10.28
N VAL A 470 14.09 -21.67 -9.77
CA VAL A 470 14.29 -21.94 -8.35
C VAL A 470 15.69 -22.47 -8.14
N SER A 471 16.64 -21.70 -7.61
CA SER A 471 18.05 -22.14 -7.60
C SER A 471 18.35 -23.35 -6.72
N ASN A 472 17.46 -23.69 -5.77
CA ASN A 472 17.58 -24.86 -4.91
C ASN A 472 16.36 -25.79 -5.08
N ALA A 473 15.35 -25.69 -4.22
CA ALA A 473 14.29 -26.70 -4.14
C ALA A 473 12.91 -26.13 -4.42
N LEU A 474 12.16 -26.80 -5.30
CA LEU A 474 10.72 -26.63 -5.47
C LEU A 474 10.00 -27.82 -4.84
N ASN A 475 9.28 -27.59 -3.75
CA ASN A 475 8.42 -28.57 -3.10
C ASN A 475 6.95 -28.31 -3.42
N ASN A 476 6.34 -29.20 -4.19
CA ASN A 476 4.92 -29.19 -4.55
C ASN A 476 4.17 -30.39 -3.96
N ASP A 477 4.62 -30.95 -2.84
CA ASP A 477 4.00 -32.14 -2.27
C ASP A 477 2.54 -31.88 -1.86
N GLY A 478 1.62 -32.70 -2.38
CA GLY A 478 0.18 -32.50 -2.23
C GLY A 478 -0.36 -31.17 -2.79
N GLY A 479 0.48 -30.37 -3.45
CA GLY A 479 0.15 -29.06 -4.02
C GLY A 479 -0.27 -29.13 -5.48
N LEU A 480 -0.63 -27.97 -6.03
CA LEU A 480 -0.98 -27.78 -7.44
C LEU A 480 -0.11 -26.68 -8.06
N VAL A 481 0.54 -27.01 -9.18
CA VAL A 481 1.06 -26.03 -10.15
C VAL A 481 0.33 -26.23 -11.47
N GLU A 482 -0.40 -25.23 -11.96
CA GLU A 482 -1.18 -25.33 -13.19
C GLU A 482 -1.00 -24.12 -14.11
N ALA A 483 -0.41 -24.38 -15.28
CA ALA A 483 -0.30 -23.40 -16.36
C ALA A 483 -1.40 -23.63 -17.40
N GLY A 484 -2.13 -22.58 -17.77
CA GLY A 484 -3.03 -22.60 -18.93
C GLY A 484 -2.28 -22.67 -20.26
N GLY A 485 -1.02 -22.23 -20.27
CA GLY A 485 -0.06 -22.36 -21.38
C GLY A 485 0.97 -23.46 -21.13
N HIS A 486 2.25 -23.09 -21.15
CA HIS A 486 3.38 -23.99 -20.88
C HIS A 486 3.81 -23.94 -19.41
N LEU A 487 4.39 -25.02 -18.94
CA LEU A 487 5.03 -25.11 -17.63
C LEU A 487 6.54 -25.31 -17.81
N ASP A 488 7.32 -24.30 -17.47
CA ASP A 488 8.77 -24.33 -17.50
C ASP A 488 9.31 -24.26 -16.08
N VAL A 489 10.03 -25.30 -15.66
CA VAL A 489 10.61 -25.42 -14.32
C VAL A 489 12.10 -25.64 -14.41
N GLU A 490 12.86 -24.72 -13.83
CA GLU A 490 14.29 -24.81 -13.60
C GLU A 490 14.49 -24.91 -12.07
N ALA A 491 15.03 -26.03 -11.59
CA ALA A 491 15.37 -26.19 -10.17
C ALA A 491 16.59 -27.08 -9.94
N ASP A 492 17.23 -27.04 -8.76
CA ASP A 492 18.16 -28.12 -8.41
C ASP A 492 17.35 -29.39 -8.09
N SER A 493 16.37 -29.29 -7.19
CA SER A 493 15.48 -30.41 -6.87
C SER A 493 14.01 -30.04 -6.99
N LEU A 494 13.21 -31.01 -7.46
CA LEU A 494 11.75 -30.87 -7.59
C LEU A 494 11.06 -32.06 -6.92
N SER A 495 10.24 -31.78 -5.91
CA SER A 495 9.34 -32.77 -5.30
C SER A 495 7.89 -32.47 -5.67
N ASN A 496 7.19 -33.49 -6.17
CA ASN A 496 5.78 -33.46 -6.52
C ASN A 496 5.06 -34.67 -5.89
N VAL A 497 5.43 -35.05 -4.67
CA VAL A 497 4.90 -36.27 -4.04
C VAL A 497 3.43 -36.09 -3.70
N GLY A 498 2.57 -36.92 -4.28
CA GLY A 498 1.12 -36.75 -4.16
C GLY A 498 0.57 -35.43 -4.73
N GLY A 499 1.42 -34.64 -5.39
CA GLY A 499 1.10 -33.34 -5.96
C GLY A 499 0.67 -33.42 -7.42
N ARG A 500 0.36 -32.26 -7.99
CA ARG A 500 -0.04 -32.11 -9.40
C ARG A 500 0.76 -31.01 -10.08
N LEU A 501 1.40 -31.34 -11.19
CA LEU A 501 2.02 -30.41 -12.14
C LEU A 501 1.25 -30.49 -13.45
N ARG A 502 0.70 -29.38 -13.92
CA ARG A 502 -0.20 -29.35 -15.07
C ARG A 502 0.17 -28.25 -16.05
N ALA A 503 0.17 -28.57 -17.34
CA ALA A 503 0.20 -27.61 -18.45
C ALA A 503 -0.94 -27.93 -19.41
N LEU A 504 -1.87 -27.00 -19.61
CA LEU A 504 -3.11 -27.24 -20.35
C LEU A 504 -3.03 -26.77 -21.82
N GLY A 505 -2.05 -25.95 -22.17
CA GLY A 505 -1.88 -25.43 -23.52
C GLY A 505 -1.35 -26.49 -24.48
N SER A 506 -1.93 -26.62 -25.68
CA SER A 506 -1.58 -27.70 -26.62
C SER A 506 -0.44 -27.38 -27.60
N GLY A 507 0.06 -26.15 -27.60
CA GLY A 507 1.19 -25.72 -28.43
C GLY A 507 2.53 -25.91 -27.75
N GLY A 508 3.63 -25.51 -28.41
CA GLY A 508 4.94 -25.32 -27.79
C GLY A 508 5.52 -26.52 -27.04
N GLU A 509 6.38 -26.24 -26.07
CA GLU A 509 7.09 -27.20 -25.24
C GLU A 509 6.88 -26.86 -23.77
N SER A 510 6.76 -27.87 -22.91
CA SER A 510 6.96 -27.71 -21.46
C SER A 510 8.23 -28.44 -21.05
N ARG A 511 9.06 -27.78 -20.24
CA ARG A 511 10.41 -28.25 -19.93
C ARG A 511 10.66 -28.29 -18.43
N PHE A 512 11.24 -29.40 -17.98
CA PHE A 512 11.73 -29.58 -16.62
C PHE A 512 13.25 -29.73 -16.64
N THR A 513 13.97 -28.67 -16.29
CA THR A 513 15.43 -28.65 -16.14
C THR A 513 15.77 -28.76 -14.67
N ILE A 514 16.10 -29.97 -14.21
CA ILE A 514 16.26 -30.30 -12.78
C ILE A 514 17.67 -30.83 -12.51
N GLY A 515 18.46 -30.09 -11.74
CA GLY A 515 19.90 -30.33 -11.55
C GLY A 515 20.27 -31.61 -10.81
N SER A 516 19.45 -32.07 -9.87
CA SER A 516 19.73 -33.24 -9.03
C SER A 516 18.67 -34.34 -9.16
N ARG A 517 17.41 -34.06 -8.80
CA ARG A 517 16.34 -35.08 -8.86
C ARG A 517 14.95 -34.48 -9.05
N LEU A 518 14.20 -35.05 -9.98
CA LEU A 518 12.75 -34.92 -10.06
C LEU A 518 12.09 -36.10 -9.34
N ASN A 519 11.29 -35.83 -8.31
CA ASN A 519 10.50 -36.82 -7.60
C ASN A 519 9.00 -36.62 -7.85
N ASN A 520 8.40 -37.48 -8.67
CA ASN A 520 6.97 -37.52 -8.96
C ASN A 520 6.29 -38.75 -8.30
N ASP A 521 6.85 -39.29 -7.21
CA ASP A 521 6.29 -40.47 -6.55
C ASP A 521 4.84 -40.20 -6.08
N SER A 522 3.91 -41.08 -6.45
CA SER A 522 2.46 -40.91 -6.22
C SER A 522 1.87 -39.59 -6.75
N GLY A 523 2.63 -38.84 -7.55
CA GLY A 523 2.24 -37.56 -8.12
C GLY A 523 1.66 -37.71 -9.53
N ILE A 524 1.12 -36.61 -10.04
CA ILE A 524 0.65 -36.49 -11.42
C ILE A 524 1.39 -35.34 -12.10
N LEU A 525 1.99 -35.63 -13.24
CA LEU A 525 2.51 -34.65 -14.18
C LEU A 525 1.70 -34.79 -15.47
N GLU A 526 0.86 -33.81 -15.79
CA GLU A 526 0.00 -33.83 -16.98
C GLU A 526 0.29 -32.62 -17.87
N VAL A 527 0.81 -32.85 -19.07
CA VAL A 527 1.23 -31.81 -20.00
C VAL A 527 0.54 -32.00 -21.34
N ALA A 528 -0.20 -30.98 -21.76
CA ALA A 528 -0.86 -30.94 -23.05
C ALA A 528 0.00 -30.32 -24.16
N SER A 529 1.10 -29.63 -23.80
CA SER A 529 2.03 -29.00 -24.74
C SER A 529 2.47 -29.97 -25.83
N ALA A 530 2.77 -29.47 -27.03
CA ALA A 530 3.07 -30.33 -28.17
C ALA A 530 4.27 -31.26 -27.90
N ALA A 531 5.27 -30.75 -27.18
CA ALA A 531 6.39 -31.51 -26.65
C ALA A 531 6.51 -31.38 -25.13
N LEU A 532 7.04 -32.43 -24.50
CA LEU A 532 7.45 -32.46 -23.10
C LEU A 532 8.90 -32.91 -23.03
N THR A 533 9.75 -32.11 -22.39
CA THR A 533 11.16 -32.42 -22.21
C THR A 533 11.55 -32.49 -20.75
N PHE A 534 12.28 -33.55 -20.40
CA PHE A 534 12.95 -33.72 -19.12
C PHE A 534 14.46 -33.63 -19.32
N ASP A 535 15.08 -32.67 -18.64
CA ASP A 535 16.51 -32.48 -18.56
C ASP A 535 16.91 -32.62 -17.08
N THR A 536 17.14 -33.85 -16.65
CA THR A 536 17.45 -34.17 -15.24
C THR A 536 18.32 -35.41 -15.15
N PRO A 537 19.27 -35.50 -14.20
CA PRO A 537 20.10 -36.70 -14.05
C PRO A 537 19.41 -37.81 -13.24
N ALA A 538 18.29 -37.53 -12.56
CA ALA A 538 17.56 -38.55 -11.81
C ALA A 538 16.05 -38.27 -11.76
N LEU A 539 15.26 -39.30 -12.06
CA LEU A 539 13.80 -39.26 -12.04
C LEU A 539 13.24 -40.38 -11.14
N SER A 540 12.29 -40.04 -10.27
CA SER A 540 11.43 -40.99 -9.55
C SER A 540 9.99 -40.78 -9.99
N ASN A 541 9.29 -41.86 -10.26
CA ASN A 541 7.87 -41.82 -10.59
C ASN A 541 7.14 -43.03 -10.00
N ARG A 542 7.55 -43.50 -8.81
CA ARG A 542 6.98 -44.70 -8.18
C ARG A 542 5.51 -44.47 -7.85
N SER A 543 4.64 -45.31 -8.41
CA SER A 543 3.17 -45.14 -8.35
C SER A 543 2.68 -43.77 -8.85
N GLY A 544 3.54 -43.02 -9.55
CA GLY A 544 3.21 -41.74 -10.16
C GLY A 544 2.82 -41.91 -11.62
N VAL A 545 2.24 -40.85 -12.18
CA VAL A 545 1.81 -40.79 -13.58
C VAL A 545 2.43 -39.57 -14.24
N VAL A 546 3.12 -39.81 -15.35
CA VAL A 546 3.51 -38.79 -16.34
C VAL A 546 2.62 -38.97 -17.56
N ARG A 547 1.85 -37.94 -17.90
CA ARG A 547 0.94 -37.94 -19.04
C ARG A 547 1.25 -36.78 -19.97
N HIS A 548 1.62 -37.10 -21.20
CA HIS A 548 1.89 -36.15 -22.27
C HIS A 548 0.82 -36.30 -23.35
N LEU A 549 -0.07 -35.31 -23.47
CA LEU A 549 -1.16 -35.34 -24.46
C LEU A 549 -0.71 -34.82 -25.83
N GLY A 550 0.46 -34.17 -25.90
CA GLY A 550 1.07 -33.70 -27.14
C GLY A 550 1.54 -34.83 -28.06
N SER A 551 1.77 -34.48 -29.32
CA SER A 551 2.16 -35.43 -30.37
C SER A 551 3.54 -35.17 -30.98
N ALA A 552 4.22 -34.09 -30.60
CA ALA A 552 5.52 -33.71 -31.18
C ALA A 552 6.71 -34.42 -30.51
N GLY A 553 6.58 -34.87 -29.26
CA GLY A 553 7.58 -35.73 -28.63
C GLY A 553 7.53 -35.75 -27.11
N LEU A 554 7.83 -36.92 -26.53
CA LEU A 554 8.21 -37.06 -25.13
C LEU A 554 9.74 -37.24 -25.11
N ASN A 555 10.47 -36.17 -24.82
CA ASN A 555 11.93 -36.17 -24.77
C ASN A 555 12.37 -36.48 -23.34
N LEU A 556 12.69 -37.75 -23.10
CA LEU A 556 13.17 -38.26 -21.82
C LEU A 556 14.34 -39.20 -22.08
N ASP A 557 15.39 -39.07 -21.27
CA ASP A 557 16.51 -40.01 -21.30
C ASP A 557 16.03 -41.44 -21.00
N MET A 558 16.53 -42.39 -21.77
CA MET A 558 16.04 -43.77 -21.75
C MET A 558 16.42 -44.51 -20.45
N ASP A 559 17.58 -44.21 -19.87
CA ASP A 559 18.00 -44.80 -18.59
C ASP A 559 17.11 -44.29 -17.46
N LEU A 560 16.73 -43.00 -17.50
CA LEU A 560 15.74 -42.44 -16.57
C LEU A 560 14.39 -43.11 -16.73
N LEU A 561 13.89 -43.25 -17.96
CA LEU A 561 12.62 -43.93 -18.24
C LEU A 561 12.63 -45.36 -17.70
N GLY A 562 13.74 -46.09 -17.91
CA GLY A 562 13.87 -47.48 -17.50
C GLY A 562 13.89 -47.71 -15.99
N GLN A 563 14.29 -46.71 -15.20
CA GLN A 563 14.50 -46.85 -13.75
C GLN A 563 13.52 -46.05 -12.88
N ALA A 564 12.78 -45.09 -13.44
CA ALA A 564 11.89 -44.19 -12.69
C ALA A 564 10.71 -44.91 -12.01
N GLY A 565 10.19 -45.98 -12.61
CA GLY A 565 8.96 -46.67 -12.21
C GLY A 565 7.68 -45.93 -12.60
N GLY A 566 6.53 -46.51 -12.24
CA GLY A 566 5.21 -45.92 -12.51
C GLY A 566 4.83 -45.87 -13.99
N GLU A 567 3.96 -44.92 -14.34
CA GLU A 567 3.36 -44.83 -15.67
C GLU A 567 3.84 -43.59 -16.45
N PHE A 568 4.20 -43.82 -17.71
CA PHE A 568 4.50 -42.80 -18.72
C PHE A 568 3.57 -43.01 -19.90
N ILE A 569 2.67 -42.06 -20.14
CA ILE A 569 1.63 -42.13 -21.17
C ILE A 569 1.84 -40.97 -22.13
N THR A 570 1.99 -41.25 -23.42
CA THR A 570 2.17 -40.23 -24.45
C THR A 570 1.33 -40.48 -25.69
N ASN A 571 0.80 -39.42 -26.30
CA ASN A 571 0.16 -39.50 -27.63
C ASN A 571 1.19 -39.44 -28.77
N SER A 572 2.47 -39.19 -28.47
CA SER A 572 3.55 -39.22 -29.46
C SER A 572 3.97 -40.64 -29.81
N ALA A 573 4.58 -40.81 -31.00
CA ALA A 573 5.44 -41.96 -31.25
C ALA A 573 6.73 -41.83 -30.43
N VAL A 574 7.28 -42.95 -29.97
CA VAL A 574 8.52 -43.02 -29.20
C VAL A 574 9.51 -43.92 -29.92
N SER A 575 10.74 -43.44 -30.12
CA SER A 575 11.85 -44.19 -30.70
C SER A 575 13.01 -44.23 -29.71
N LEU A 576 13.47 -45.42 -29.32
CA LEU A 576 14.55 -45.62 -28.34
C LEU A 576 15.64 -46.51 -28.95
N SER A 577 16.91 -46.24 -28.65
CA SER A 577 18.06 -47.04 -29.12
C SER A 577 19.14 -47.14 -28.05
N ALA A 578 19.70 -48.33 -27.83
CA ALA A 578 20.71 -48.61 -26.80
C ALA A 578 21.37 -49.98 -26.94
N GLY A 579 22.57 -50.13 -26.39
CA GLY A 579 23.20 -51.45 -26.24
C GLY A 579 22.54 -52.30 -25.14
N GLU A 580 22.27 -51.72 -23.98
CA GLU A 580 21.55 -52.42 -22.90
C GLU A 580 20.48 -51.51 -22.31
N TRP A 581 19.33 -52.08 -21.94
CA TRP A 581 18.27 -51.34 -21.28
C TRP A 581 17.54 -52.21 -20.26
N VAL A 582 17.38 -51.69 -19.05
CA VAL A 582 16.55 -52.30 -18.00
C VAL A 582 15.30 -51.46 -17.83
N ASN A 583 14.13 -52.06 -18.05
CA ASN A 583 12.85 -51.37 -17.91
C ASN A 583 12.04 -51.88 -16.71
N ASN A 584 11.73 -50.97 -15.79
CA ASN A 584 10.83 -51.17 -14.67
C ASN A 584 9.58 -50.27 -14.68
N SER A 585 9.42 -49.48 -15.75
CA SER A 585 8.33 -48.53 -15.93
C SER A 585 7.31 -49.02 -16.96
N LEU A 586 6.07 -48.57 -16.83
CA LEU A 586 5.05 -48.73 -17.85
C LEU A 586 5.12 -47.55 -18.84
N LEU A 587 5.56 -47.80 -20.06
CA LEU A 587 5.47 -46.86 -21.18
C LEU A 587 4.27 -47.21 -22.06
N GLN A 588 3.36 -46.25 -22.24
CA GLN A 588 2.29 -46.29 -23.23
C GLN A 588 2.48 -45.16 -24.26
N ALA A 589 2.52 -45.50 -25.54
CA ALA A 589 2.72 -44.54 -26.63
C ALA A 589 1.84 -44.82 -27.85
N ALA A 590 1.73 -43.86 -28.78
CA ALA A 590 0.99 -44.07 -30.04
C ALA A 590 1.64 -45.17 -30.89
N SER A 591 2.95 -45.10 -31.07
CA SER A 591 3.78 -46.14 -31.67
C SER A 591 5.09 -46.23 -30.90
N ILE A 592 5.65 -47.43 -30.81
CA ILE A 592 6.95 -47.67 -30.15
C ILE A 592 7.90 -48.30 -31.17
N THR A 593 9.04 -47.67 -31.40
CA THR A 593 10.17 -48.20 -32.18
C THR A 593 11.37 -48.40 -31.25
N LEU A 594 11.90 -49.61 -31.16
CA LEU A 594 13.03 -49.93 -30.29
C LEU A 594 14.19 -50.50 -31.12
N ASP A 595 15.40 -50.02 -30.87
CA ASP A 595 16.64 -50.60 -31.40
C ASP A 595 17.58 -50.89 -30.23
N ILE A 596 17.31 -51.99 -29.52
CA ILE A 596 17.91 -52.30 -28.23
C ILE A 596 18.63 -53.65 -28.32
N ASP A 597 19.96 -53.69 -28.21
CA ASP A 597 20.67 -54.98 -28.31
C ASP A 597 20.23 -55.90 -27.17
N ARG A 598 20.25 -55.44 -25.92
CA ARG A 598 19.89 -56.25 -24.75
C ARG A 598 18.85 -55.58 -23.86
N LEU A 599 17.59 -56.05 -23.94
CA LEU A 599 16.51 -55.59 -23.05
C LEU A 599 16.33 -56.54 -21.86
N THR A 600 16.20 -55.98 -20.65
CA THR A 600 15.63 -56.66 -19.49
C THR A 600 14.40 -55.91 -19.01
N GLN A 601 13.22 -56.42 -19.36
CA GLN A 601 11.96 -55.89 -18.86
C GLN A 601 11.52 -56.66 -17.63
N THR A 602 11.48 -55.97 -16.50
CA THR A 602 11.06 -56.54 -15.21
C THR A 602 9.55 -56.78 -15.17
N ALA A 603 9.07 -57.51 -14.15
CA ALA A 603 7.63 -57.76 -13.96
C ALA A 603 6.79 -56.49 -13.77
N GLY A 604 7.39 -55.38 -13.32
CA GLY A 604 6.72 -54.08 -13.22
C GLY A 604 6.78 -53.24 -14.50
N GLY A 605 7.65 -53.62 -15.45
CA GLY A 605 7.85 -52.91 -16.70
C GLY A 605 6.80 -53.26 -17.76
N GLY A 606 6.49 -52.31 -18.63
CA GLY A 606 5.62 -52.55 -19.77
C GLY A 606 5.88 -51.60 -20.94
N LEU A 607 5.67 -52.10 -22.15
CA LEU A 607 5.75 -51.39 -23.42
C LEU A 607 4.43 -51.60 -24.16
N LEU A 608 3.60 -50.57 -24.16
CA LEU A 608 2.23 -50.61 -24.68
C LEU A 608 2.11 -49.63 -25.84
N ALA A 609 1.82 -50.13 -27.04
CA ALA A 609 1.59 -49.27 -28.20
C ALA A 609 0.13 -49.30 -28.66
N VAL A 610 -0.36 -48.18 -29.19
CA VAL A 610 -1.70 -48.12 -29.79
C VAL A 610 -1.66 -48.63 -31.23
N ASN A 611 -0.76 -48.13 -32.05
CA ASN A 611 -0.75 -48.37 -33.51
C ASN A 611 0.25 -49.43 -33.95
N SER A 612 1.45 -49.45 -33.36
CA SER A 612 2.50 -50.38 -33.75
C SER A 612 3.60 -50.46 -32.70
N LEU A 613 4.16 -51.65 -32.52
CA LEU A 613 5.39 -51.85 -31.75
C LEU A 613 6.39 -52.59 -32.64
N SER A 614 7.49 -51.93 -33.03
CA SER A 614 8.51 -52.46 -33.94
C SER A 614 9.86 -52.44 -33.25
N THR A 615 10.58 -53.55 -33.25
CA THR A 615 11.80 -53.68 -32.45
C THR A 615 12.89 -54.46 -33.15
N THR A 616 14.12 -53.99 -33.04
CA THR A 616 15.36 -54.69 -33.41
C THR A 616 16.27 -54.86 -32.20
N GLY A 617 17.07 -55.93 -32.17
CA GLY A 617 18.00 -56.19 -31.06
C GLY A 617 18.80 -57.48 -31.17
N GLU A 618 19.48 -57.84 -30.08
CA GLU A 618 20.20 -59.10 -29.90
C GLU A 618 19.42 -60.06 -29.00
N SER A 619 19.36 -59.80 -27.69
CA SER A 619 18.85 -60.76 -26.69
C SER A 619 17.97 -60.08 -25.65
N TRP A 620 16.71 -60.50 -25.55
CA TRP A 620 15.70 -59.83 -24.71
C TRP A 620 15.14 -60.77 -23.64
N ILE A 621 15.04 -60.25 -22.41
CA ILE A 621 14.32 -60.87 -21.29
C ILE A 621 13.06 -60.05 -21.04
N ASN A 622 11.88 -60.67 -21.12
CA ASN A 622 10.60 -60.04 -20.82
C ASN A 622 9.87 -60.80 -19.74
N ASP A 623 9.86 -60.25 -18.52
CA ASP A 623 9.02 -60.71 -17.41
C ASP A 623 7.80 -59.81 -17.17
N GLY A 624 7.69 -58.70 -17.91
CA GLY A 624 6.60 -57.72 -17.84
C GLY A 624 5.64 -57.82 -19.02
N ARG A 625 5.30 -56.68 -19.64
CA ARG A 625 4.31 -56.60 -20.72
C ARG A 625 4.87 -55.99 -22.00
N ILE A 626 4.77 -56.67 -23.13
CA ILE A 626 5.01 -56.08 -24.46
C ILE A 626 3.73 -56.28 -25.26
N GLU A 627 2.96 -55.21 -25.44
CA GLU A 627 1.59 -55.32 -25.94
C GLU A 627 1.25 -54.19 -26.92
N THR A 628 0.41 -54.49 -27.92
CA THR A 628 -0.05 -53.48 -28.86
C THR A 628 -1.44 -53.78 -29.41
N ASN A 629 -2.24 -52.73 -29.65
CA ASN A 629 -3.52 -52.85 -30.36
C ASN A 629 -3.34 -52.94 -31.88
N GLY A 630 -2.14 -52.67 -32.40
CA GLY A 630 -1.79 -52.86 -33.80
C GLY A 630 -0.79 -54.00 -33.99
N SER A 631 0.06 -53.89 -35.00
CA SER A 631 1.07 -54.92 -35.30
C SER A 631 2.25 -54.86 -34.34
N LEU A 632 2.77 -56.03 -33.99
CA LEU A 632 3.97 -56.27 -33.19
C LEU A 632 5.02 -56.94 -34.08
N ASP A 633 6.15 -56.28 -34.29
CA ASP A 633 7.27 -56.78 -35.10
C ASP A 633 8.53 -56.82 -34.23
N LEU A 634 8.89 -58.01 -33.75
CA LEU A 634 10.03 -58.25 -32.86
C LEU A 634 11.10 -59.08 -33.58
N ARG A 635 12.20 -58.44 -33.99
CA ARG A 635 13.35 -59.07 -34.66
C ARG A 635 14.60 -59.04 -33.80
N LEU A 636 15.08 -60.21 -33.40
CA LEU A 636 16.24 -60.40 -32.54
C LEU A 636 17.28 -61.28 -33.22
N SER A 637 18.54 -60.84 -33.20
CA SER A 637 19.65 -61.64 -33.71
C SER A 637 20.09 -62.76 -32.74
N GLY A 638 19.60 -62.76 -31.51
CA GLY A 638 19.86 -63.71 -30.43
C GLY A 638 18.57 -64.34 -29.88
N ASP A 639 18.37 -64.29 -28.57
CA ASP A 639 17.29 -64.99 -27.85
C ASP A 639 16.19 -64.07 -27.31
N TYR A 640 14.95 -64.56 -27.32
CA TYR A 640 13.85 -64.02 -26.53
C TYR A 640 13.53 -64.98 -25.39
N ARG A 641 13.46 -64.49 -24.15
CA ARG A 641 13.08 -65.31 -23.00
C ARG A 641 12.29 -64.56 -21.92
N GLY A 642 11.63 -65.29 -21.03
CA GLY A 642 10.99 -64.74 -19.84
C GLY A 642 9.56 -65.22 -19.60
N ASN A 643 8.92 -64.66 -18.57
CA ASN A 643 7.59 -65.04 -18.10
C ASN A 643 6.48 -64.03 -18.45
N GLY A 644 6.81 -62.98 -19.20
CA GLY A 644 5.93 -61.86 -19.49
C GLY A 644 4.91 -62.12 -20.61
N SER A 645 4.15 -61.07 -20.92
CA SER A 645 3.22 -61.07 -22.05
C SER A 645 3.86 -60.47 -23.31
N LEU A 646 3.53 -61.07 -24.45
CA LEU A 646 3.84 -60.62 -25.80
C LEU A 646 2.54 -60.69 -26.63
N LEU A 647 1.77 -59.59 -26.66
CA LEU A 647 0.41 -59.58 -27.23
C LEU A 647 0.27 -58.57 -28.36
N SER A 648 -0.41 -58.97 -29.43
CA SER A 648 -0.83 -58.11 -30.53
C SER A 648 -2.31 -58.34 -30.83
N GLN A 649 -3.04 -57.28 -31.16
CA GLN A 649 -4.37 -57.39 -31.80
C GLN A 649 -4.28 -57.30 -33.34
N GLY A 650 -3.10 -56.99 -33.88
CA GLY A 650 -2.77 -57.02 -35.30
C GLY A 650 -1.84 -58.20 -35.63
N ASN A 651 -0.92 -58.02 -36.58
CA ASN A 651 0.05 -59.08 -36.90
C ASN A 651 1.13 -59.17 -35.82
N LEU A 652 1.39 -60.38 -35.33
CA LEU A 652 2.55 -60.69 -34.49
C LEU A 652 3.66 -61.37 -35.33
N LEU A 653 4.81 -60.70 -35.47
CA LEU A 653 6.05 -61.29 -35.96
C LEU A 653 7.04 -61.37 -34.80
N LEU A 654 7.51 -62.59 -34.50
CA LEU A 654 8.60 -62.87 -33.57
C LEU A 654 9.67 -63.65 -34.31
N ASP A 655 10.79 -63.00 -34.61
CA ASP A 655 11.97 -63.59 -35.24
C ASP A 655 13.13 -63.53 -34.25
N ALA A 656 13.59 -64.70 -33.80
CA ALA A 656 14.71 -64.85 -32.87
C ALA A 656 15.40 -66.20 -33.13
N LYS A 657 16.71 -66.29 -32.86
CA LYS A 657 17.44 -67.58 -32.96
C LYS A 657 16.91 -68.60 -31.96
N ARG A 658 16.41 -68.15 -30.81
CA ARG A 658 15.80 -68.99 -29.78
C ARG A 658 14.71 -68.24 -29.03
N VAL A 659 13.64 -68.95 -28.71
CA VAL A 659 12.54 -68.46 -27.87
C VAL A 659 12.39 -69.41 -26.68
N GLU A 660 12.60 -68.91 -25.46
CA GLU A 660 12.48 -69.67 -24.20
C GLU A 660 11.39 -69.04 -23.30
N LEU A 661 10.19 -69.61 -23.34
CA LEU A 661 9.04 -69.12 -22.57
C LEU A 661 8.94 -69.83 -21.22
N GLY A 662 8.82 -69.08 -20.14
CA GLY A 662 8.57 -69.64 -18.81
C GLY A 662 7.09 -69.98 -18.59
N ASP A 663 6.78 -70.66 -17.47
CA ASP A 663 5.46 -71.25 -17.19
C ASP A 663 4.29 -70.25 -17.24
N ASN A 664 4.56 -68.97 -16.98
CA ASN A 664 3.55 -67.90 -16.94
C ASN A 664 3.50 -67.04 -18.21
N ALA A 665 4.37 -67.30 -19.20
CA ALA A 665 4.46 -66.49 -20.41
C ALA A 665 3.17 -66.55 -21.24
N ARG A 666 2.83 -65.43 -21.88
CA ARG A 666 1.65 -65.33 -22.75
C ARG A 666 2.03 -64.74 -24.09
N VAL A 667 1.92 -65.52 -25.16
CA VAL A 667 2.17 -65.07 -26.53
C VAL A 667 0.87 -65.19 -27.34
N ARG A 668 0.42 -64.09 -27.94
CA ARG A 668 -0.80 -64.07 -28.76
C ARG A 668 -0.70 -62.99 -29.83
N GLY A 669 -1.02 -63.35 -31.07
CA GLY A 669 -1.27 -62.43 -32.17
C GLY A 669 -2.72 -62.46 -32.62
#